data_AF-A0A9P3PF04-F1
#
_entry.id   AF-A0A9P3PF04-F1
#
_cell.length_a   1.000
_cell.length_b   1.000
_cell.length_c   1.000
_cell.angle_alpha   90.00
_cell.angle_beta   90.00
_cell.angle_gamma   90.00
#
_symmetry.space_group_name_H-M   'P 1'
#
loop_
_entity.id
_entity.type
_entity.pdbx_description
1 polymer ?
#
loop_
_entity_poly.entity_id
_entity_poly.type
_entity_poly.pdbx_seq_one_letter_code
_entity_poly.pdbx_strand_id
1 'polypeptide(L)'
;MKRTATVNESPSKRSKLDRDAPFDDPGLARNPNDVLDHGVNDASGYIRCVCFMAWKLPKKRRAIVEAAGSTSQRLRFEVEFMGACAQFFDHIELQPSNEFLLALKSATVGRKSSRLCNLPMTLSFEEGVRMKFLKRRGPCGIVDTWELQENARRNEDAWFLTPPEPAEPNVAEVPAETRVVGSNPPEPPAAATPAPDARHSEEPQPLQLPHAPVPIDMKSGLNVLHDQTNDGAGPPDPCTVAEEPAVQLNRKRRKQLKRLEKKAAALRSAATGANLAEQAAEARSESTSASTSKPPPAVTLSPLTTVHRISQHPSNSQASSGAGKIHQLDPRTAQSGSAAGPGLQPKGYRPLRNTVADDTFCNVIGVVVEVTHPKRSRKGDWCCNVKLVDCSNAEVDNLNGSGSFQINCFTPEYEQWLPQPEVGEILVVQQIKITDYHGSRMGVGYSNRMKWAIYTPKKGTIRHGDLRGAPKSEGLAKGFGHDFSPFHQPDEAVVGYCLRLADWWSEVEKHRKTVAGVHQVGEAPASTVCRRPLRRHRLISEAGPDVEPQGYFDCTVEVLHGHMNDNGVYSLYVTDYTLNPAITPVQSEWCPVGLADHVLKVEVWDAAVEAAQSMFAGEYYSIKNARVMLSHGGYVEGKLVQPKVRKLEPDEDGDTDSYFKALLERKKAWQTANSTDDKANKLEYLTIEEVSERQHFNCVVEIALFDNQIEMARAVQAGSFYTIKKLRLKHSTTAGQFQGQLGGSERLIFLFNPRNNDARLEELKRRKEAWQKSLEAPDKVTRSIPPPGNSGPARRAKKIAELEADTKCPNKSRIFARIIDFRPWDLGDAVMLHCAKCKQDLPSSQRACFKCDDTDHEYVRYLYQMYLLLQDEAGDQIYVSVNDESSVFDGLRRSDIREDTKGRKALANRLSSMLGNLLEIHEASTPGDRISDIEPDTPTLSFIIDSWDVNGKRAYCVARCEDLEI
;
A
#
# COMPACT_ATOMS: atom_id res chain seq x y z
N MET A 1 39.85 63.63 -51.73
CA MET A 1 39.77 64.19 -50.36
C MET A 1 39.54 63.06 -49.38
N LYS A 2 40.06 63.13 -48.15
CA LYS A 2 39.91 62.05 -47.15
C LYS A 2 38.55 62.16 -46.44
N ARG A 3 37.91 61.02 -46.17
CA ARG A 3 36.95 60.85 -45.06
C ARG A 3 37.49 59.76 -44.13
N THR A 4 37.22 59.91 -42.84
CA THR A 4 37.80 59.10 -41.76
C THR A 4 37.12 57.75 -41.61
N ALA A 5 37.91 56.69 -41.39
CA ALA A 5 37.39 55.40 -40.97
C ALA A 5 37.18 55.36 -39.45
N THR A 6 36.07 54.77 -39.01
CA THR A 6 35.81 54.43 -37.59
C THR A 6 36.40 53.06 -37.25
N VAL A 7 36.81 52.89 -36.00
CA VAL A 7 37.42 51.64 -35.51
C VAL A 7 36.34 50.59 -35.21
N ASN A 8 36.57 49.35 -35.64
CA ASN A 8 35.80 48.19 -35.16
C ASN A 8 36.41 47.66 -33.87
N GLU A 9 35.60 47.55 -32.81
CA GLU A 9 35.96 46.78 -31.62
C GLU A 9 35.52 45.32 -31.77
N SER A 10 36.38 44.39 -31.38
CA SER A 10 36.13 42.95 -31.46
C SER A 10 35.45 42.44 -30.17
N PRO A 11 34.43 41.55 -30.25
CA PRO A 11 33.69 41.11 -29.08
C PRO A 11 34.56 40.26 -28.13
N SER A 12 34.60 40.66 -26.85
CA SER A 12 35.37 39.99 -25.80
C SER A 12 34.85 38.57 -25.50
N LYS A 13 35.75 37.59 -25.41
CA LYS A 13 35.43 36.22 -24.95
C LYS A 13 34.92 36.25 -23.50
N ARG A 14 33.60 36.07 -23.28
CA ARG A 14 33.04 35.87 -21.93
C ARG A 14 33.63 34.62 -21.28
N SER A 15 34.13 34.77 -20.05
CA SER A 15 34.70 33.68 -19.24
C SER A 15 33.62 32.70 -18.77
N LYS A 16 33.88 31.40 -18.95
CA LYS A 16 32.90 30.30 -18.72
C LYS A 16 32.76 29.87 -17.25
N LEU A 17 33.06 30.76 -16.30
CA LEU A 17 33.40 30.43 -14.90
C LEU A 17 32.32 30.77 -13.85
N ASP A 18 31.25 31.48 -14.22
CA ASP A 18 30.30 32.10 -13.26
C ASP A 18 28.90 31.44 -13.23
N ARG A 19 28.82 30.14 -13.56
CA ARG A 19 27.51 29.47 -13.75
C ARG A 19 26.97 28.78 -12.50
N ASP A 20 27.85 28.25 -11.65
CA ASP A 20 27.49 27.48 -10.45
C ASP A 20 27.67 28.27 -9.13
N ALA A 21 28.25 29.47 -9.21
CA ALA A 21 28.79 30.28 -8.11
C ALA A 21 28.09 30.21 -6.73
N PRO A 22 26.76 30.41 -6.58
CA PRO A 22 26.14 30.41 -5.25
C PRO A 22 26.07 29.04 -4.57
N PHE A 23 26.31 27.94 -5.28
CA PHE A 23 26.16 26.58 -4.74
C PHE A 23 27.47 25.88 -4.35
N ASP A 24 28.60 26.47 -4.74
CA ASP A 24 29.93 25.85 -4.59
C ASP A 24 30.71 26.42 -3.39
N ASP A 25 30.21 27.49 -2.76
CA ASP A 25 30.67 28.01 -1.47
C ASP A 25 29.77 27.53 -0.31
N PRO A 26 30.25 26.64 0.58
CA PRO A 26 29.49 26.19 1.74
C PRO A 26 29.09 27.31 2.72
N GLY A 27 29.79 28.45 2.72
CA GLY A 27 29.46 29.62 3.54
C GLY A 27 28.14 30.31 3.15
N LEU A 28 27.62 30.02 1.95
CA LEU A 28 26.32 30.51 1.47
C LEU A 28 25.15 29.60 1.86
N ALA A 29 25.40 28.46 2.51
CA ALA A 29 24.34 27.62 3.06
C ALA A 29 23.66 28.31 4.26
N ARG A 30 22.33 28.46 4.21
CA ARG A 30 21.51 29.07 5.26
C ARG A 30 20.62 28.03 5.97
N ASN A 31 20.41 28.19 7.28
CA ASN A 31 19.43 27.38 8.01
C ASN A 31 18.01 27.87 7.67
N PRO A 32 17.00 26.98 7.54
CA PRO A 32 15.60 27.40 7.39
C PRO A 32 15.07 28.28 8.53
N ASN A 33 15.61 28.16 9.75
CA ASN A 33 15.22 29.01 10.88
C ASN A 33 15.74 30.45 10.69
N ASP A 34 17.04 30.62 10.39
CA ASP A 34 17.66 31.92 10.13
C ASP A 34 16.91 32.70 9.04
N VAL A 35 16.47 31.99 7.99
CA VAL A 35 15.68 32.58 6.88
C VAL A 35 14.25 32.94 7.31
N LEU A 36 13.66 32.25 8.29
CA LEU A 36 12.36 32.59 8.84
C LEU A 36 12.41 33.82 9.76
N ASP A 37 13.49 33.99 10.52
CA ASP A 37 13.63 35.04 11.55
C ASP A 37 14.38 36.30 11.06
N HIS A 38 15.32 36.18 10.13
CA HIS A 38 16.02 37.31 9.53
C HIS A 38 15.54 37.65 8.12
N GLY A 39 14.77 36.77 7.47
CA GLY A 39 14.31 36.94 6.10
C GLY A 39 15.37 36.56 5.05
N VAL A 40 15.24 37.11 3.84
CA VAL A 40 16.20 36.93 2.74
C VAL A 40 16.81 38.29 2.41
N ASN A 41 17.76 38.72 3.24
CA ASN A 41 18.44 40.00 3.07
C ASN A 41 19.59 39.89 2.04
N ASP A 42 20.23 38.72 1.97
CA ASP A 42 21.35 38.46 1.07
C ASP A 42 20.92 37.51 -0.05
N ALA A 43 20.85 38.01 -1.29
CA ALA A 43 20.38 37.27 -2.45
C ALA A 43 21.34 36.15 -2.95
N SER A 44 22.42 35.87 -2.21
CA SER A 44 23.46 34.89 -2.52
C SER A 44 23.26 33.52 -1.89
N GLY A 45 22.48 33.41 -0.81
CA GLY A 45 22.37 32.17 -0.02
C GLY A 45 21.56 31.04 -0.68
N TYR A 46 21.70 29.82 -0.16
CA TYR A 46 20.90 28.66 -0.54
C TYR A 46 20.51 27.76 0.65
N ILE A 47 19.47 26.93 0.47
CA ILE A 47 19.07 25.88 1.42
C ILE A 47 19.19 24.51 0.73
N ARG A 48 19.71 23.49 1.43
CA ARG A 48 19.65 22.09 0.98
C ARG A 48 18.29 21.48 1.35
N CYS A 49 17.56 21.03 0.35
CA CYS A 49 16.18 20.56 0.47
C CYS A 49 16.00 19.14 -0.08
N VAL A 50 15.02 18.42 0.47
CA VAL A 50 14.47 17.17 -0.03
C VAL A 50 13.00 17.36 -0.32
N CYS A 51 12.51 17.02 -1.52
CA CYS A 51 11.08 17.13 -1.83
C CYS A 51 10.27 16.08 -1.06
N PHE A 52 9.35 16.51 -0.19
CA PHE A 52 8.41 15.62 0.50
C PHE A 52 7.18 15.36 -0.37
N MET A 53 6.54 16.43 -0.87
CA MET A 53 5.41 16.37 -1.80
C MET A 53 5.40 17.59 -2.72
N ALA A 54 4.90 17.43 -3.95
CA ALA A 54 4.71 18.52 -4.91
C ALA A 54 3.34 18.42 -5.61
N TRP A 55 2.73 19.57 -5.94
CA TRP A 55 1.43 19.68 -6.59
C TRP A 55 1.45 20.68 -7.74
N LYS A 56 0.91 20.25 -8.90
CA LYS A 56 0.63 21.14 -10.04
C LYS A 56 -0.76 21.78 -9.87
N LEU A 57 -0.82 23.02 -9.37
CA LEU A 57 -2.05 23.82 -9.36
C LEU A 57 -2.15 24.68 -10.64
N PRO A 58 -3.35 25.22 -10.99
CA PRO A 58 -3.55 25.88 -12.29
C PRO A 58 -2.89 27.26 -12.47
N LYS A 59 -2.55 27.96 -11.38
CA LYS A 59 -1.96 29.33 -11.40
C LYS A 59 -0.64 29.47 -10.63
N LYS A 60 -0.21 28.41 -9.95
CA LYS A 60 1.06 28.33 -9.23
C LYS A 60 1.44 26.87 -9.04
N ARG A 61 2.67 26.60 -8.64
CA ARG A 61 3.16 25.26 -8.30
C ARG A 61 3.60 25.29 -6.84
N ARG A 62 3.37 24.20 -6.12
CA ARG A 62 3.60 24.14 -4.67
C ARG A 62 4.37 22.87 -4.33
N ALA A 63 5.34 22.98 -3.44
CA ALA A 63 5.98 21.85 -2.78
C ALA A 63 5.91 22.00 -1.25
N ILE A 64 6.04 20.88 -0.54
CA ILE A 64 6.57 20.84 0.82
C ILE A 64 7.94 20.19 0.73
N VAL A 65 8.92 20.81 1.35
CA VAL A 65 10.32 20.35 1.37
C VAL A 65 10.75 20.08 2.79
N GLU A 66 11.63 19.09 2.97
CA GLU A 66 12.37 18.87 4.22
C GLU A 66 13.78 19.45 4.09
N ALA A 67 14.27 20.12 5.13
CA ALA A 67 15.67 20.52 5.27
C ALA A 67 16.17 20.15 6.67
N ALA A 68 17.50 20.13 6.85
CA ALA A 68 18.11 19.91 8.16
C ALA A 68 18.09 21.20 8.99
N GLY A 69 17.54 21.14 10.20
CA GLY A 69 17.72 22.17 11.22
C GLY A 69 19.04 22.00 11.98
N SER A 70 19.36 22.95 12.86
CA SER A 70 20.59 22.95 13.66
C SER A 70 20.70 21.80 14.66
N THR A 71 19.57 21.26 15.11
CA THR A 71 19.44 20.24 16.17
C THR A 71 19.22 18.82 15.64
N SER A 72 19.62 18.53 14.39
CA SER A 72 19.25 17.32 13.62
C SER A 72 17.75 17.13 13.34
N GLN A 73 16.89 18.02 13.84
CA GLN A 73 15.46 18.03 13.52
C GLN A 73 15.24 18.30 12.02
N ARG A 74 14.32 17.56 11.39
CA ARG A 74 13.88 17.86 10.01
C ARG A 74 12.85 18.98 10.04
N LEU A 75 13.16 20.08 9.36
CA LEU A 75 12.29 21.23 9.20
C LEU A 75 11.53 21.11 7.88
N ARG A 76 10.20 21.02 7.97
CA ARG A 76 9.26 21.00 6.84
C ARG A 76 8.65 22.36 6.65
N PHE A 77 8.80 22.93 5.46
CA PHE A 77 8.21 24.20 5.08
C PHE A 77 7.63 24.17 3.65
N GLU A 78 6.84 25.18 3.32
CA GLU A 78 6.15 25.31 2.04
C GLU A 78 7.01 26.09 1.04
N VAL A 79 7.01 25.68 -0.23
CA VAL A 79 7.63 26.44 -1.34
C VAL A 79 6.59 26.64 -2.43
N GLU A 80 6.35 27.88 -2.83
CA GLU A 80 5.43 28.24 -3.91
C GLU A 80 6.16 28.93 -5.06
N PHE A 81 5.93 28.44 -6.28
CA PHE A 81 6.46 28.99 -7.53
C PHE A 81 5.29 29.65 -8.28
N MET A 82 5.40 30.95 -8.55
CA MET A 82 4.36 31.82 -9.13
C MET A 82 4.92 32.60 -10.33
N GLY A 83 4.20 33.62 -10.80
CA GLY A 83 4.67 34.58 -11.80
C GLY A 83 5.25 33.96 -13.07
N ALA A 84 6.46 34.39 -13.44
CA ALA A 84 7.17 33.90 -14.62
C ALA A 84 7.78 32.51 -14.38
N CYS A 85 8.35 32.25 -13.20
CA CYS A 85 9.03 30.98 -12.90
C CYS A 85 8.08 29.77 -12.94
N ALA A 86 6.79 29.96 -12.63
CA ALA A 86 5.76 28.93 -12.69
C ALA A 86 5.52 28.38 -14.11
N GLN A 87 5.83 29.15 -15.17
CA GLN A 87 5.69 28.72 -16.57
C GLN A 87 6.71 27.63 -16.92
N PHE A 88 7.93 27.75 -16.41
CA PHE A 88 9.04 26.82 -16.65
C PHE A 88 9.07 25.62 -15.69
N PHE A 89 8.08 25.48 -14.80
CA PHE A 89 8.07 24.41 -13.78
C PHE A 89 8.06 22.99 -14.35
N ASP A 90 7.57 22.82 -15.58
CA ASP A 90 7.59 21.51 -16.23
C ASP A 90 9.01 21.13 -16.75
N HIS A 91 10.01 22.01 -16.61
CA HIS A 91 11.45 21.70 -16.65
C HIS A 91 12.10 21.50 -15.26
N ILE A 92 11.41 21.89 -14.17
CA ILE A 92 11.87 21.72 -12.79
C ILE A 92 11.61 20.29 -12.31
N GLU A 93 10.45 19.71 -12.65
CA GLU A 93 10.07 18.30 -12.42
C GLU A 93 10.29 17.77 -10.99
N LEU A 94 9.99 18.57 -9.96
CA LEU A 94 10.09 18.14 -8.55
C LEU A 94 9.23 16.90 -8.26
N GLN A 95 9.87 15.76 -8.06
CA GLN A 95 9.26 14.51 -7.57
C GLN A 95 9.61 14.28 -6.09
N PRO A 96 8.81 13.50 -5.33
CA PRO A 96 9.18 13.07 -3.98
C PRO A 96 10.58 12.43 -3.90
N SER A 97 11.26 12.61 -2.78
CA SER A 97 12.62 12.15 -2.52
C SER A 97 13.71 12.69 -3.46
N ASN A 98 13.43 13.75 -4.23
CA ASN A 98 14.47 14.49 -4.94
C ASN A 98 15.28 15.37 -3.96
N GLU A 99 16.61 15.32 -4.04
CA GLU A 99 17.50 16.17 -3.25
C GLU A 99 18.10 17.28 -4.13
N PHE A 100 18.08 18.52 -3.65
CA PHE A 100 18.52 19.70 -4.40
C PHE A 100 18.96 20.84 -3.48
N LEU A 101 19.76 21.75 -4.04
CA LEU A 101 20.05 23.06 -3.44
C LEU A 101 19.10 24.09 -4.06
N LEU A 102 18.44 24.88 -3.22
CA LEU A 102 17.49 25.93 -3.61
C LEU A 102 18.11 27.29 -3.30
N ALA A 103 18.45 28.08 -4.32
CA ALA A 103 18.96 29.43 -4.13
C ALA A 103 17.84 30.36 -3.61
N LEU A 104 18.20 31.30 -2.73
CA LEU A 104 17.28 32.26 -2.12
C LEU A 104 17.09 33.55 -2.94
N LYS A 105 17.81 33.70 -4.07
CA LYS A 105 17.62 34.82 -5.00
C LYS A 105 16.13 34.94 -5.39
N SER A 106 15.56 36.14 -5.24
CA SER A 106 14.13 36.49 -5.38
C SER A 106 13.14 35.65 -4.58
N ALA A 107 13.56 35.00 -3.47
CA ALA A 107 12.65 34.35 -2.54
C ALA A 107 12.04 35.37 -1.58
N THR A 108 10.71 35.41 -1.49
CA THR A 108 9.99 36.15 -0.44
C THR A 108 9.54 35.20 0.67
N VAL A 109 9.68 35.60 1.93
CA VAL A 109 9.37 34.77 3.11
C VAL A 109 8.01 35.15 3.67
N GLY A 110 7.06 34.22 3.67
CA GLY A 110 5.76 34.35 4.33
C GLY A 110 5.66 33.48 5.58
N ARG A 111 5.09 34.00 6.67
CA ARG A 111 4.76 33.21 7.86
C ARG A 111 3.36 32.59 7.70
N LYS A 112 3.27 31.25 7.75
CA LYS A 112 2.06 30.49 7.46
C LYS A 112 2.09 29.12 8.14
N SER A 113 1.21 28.91 9.11
CA SER A 113 1.04 27.59 9.73
C SER A 113 0.30 26.63 8.79
N SER A 114 0.78 25.38 8.73
CA SER A 114 0.21 24.29 7.95
C SER A 114 0.43 22.99 8.71
N ARG A 115 -0.59 22.12 8.80
CA ARG A 115 -0.50 20.82 9.54
C ARG A 115 0.55 19.84 8.98
N LEU A 116 1.16 20.16 7.85
CA LEU A 116 2.20 19.36 7.19
C LEU A 116 3.60 20.00 7.30
N CYS A 117 3.70 21.20 7.88
CA CYS A 117 4.92 21.99 8.03
C CYS A 117 5.14 22.29 9.52
N ASN A 118 6.16 21.70 10.14
CA ASN A 118 6.54 22.02 11.53
C ASN A 118 7.30 23.35 11.64
N LEU A 119 7.88 23.85 10.54
CA LEU A 119 8.35 25.21 10.41
C LEU A 119 7.26 26.06 9.72
N PRO A 120 6.73 27.14 10.33
CA PRO A 120 5.64 27.94 9.77
C PRO A 120 6.11 28.91 8.68
N MET A 121 6.99 28.46 7.79
CA MET A 121 7.59 29.21 6.69
C MET A 121 6.95 28.85 5.34
N THR A 122 6.83 29.85 4.47
CA THR A 122 6.57 29.68 3.03
C THR A 122 7.60 30.50 2.26
N LEU A 123 8.39 29.88 1.39
CA LEU A 123 9.23 30.59 0.41
C LEU A 123 8.47 30.74 -0.90
N SER A 124 8.25 31.97 -1.35
CA SER A 124 7.56 32.27 -2.61
C SER A 124 8.50 32.88 -3.63
N PHE A 125 8.54 32.29 -4.82
CA PHE A 125 9.33 32.73 -5.97
C PHE A 125 8.38 33.21 -7.08
N GLU A 126 8.53 34.44 -7.56
CA GLU A 126 7.64 35.02 -8.58
C GLU A 126 8.37 35.41 -9.88
N GLU A 127 9.54 36.03 -9.76
CA GLU A 127 10.40 36.38 -10.91
C GLU A 127 11.07 35.14 -11.51
N GLY A 128 11.80 34.40 -10.68
CA GLY A 128 12.64 33.29 -11.10
C GLY A 128 13.04 32.42 -9.91
N VAL A 129 13.78 31.36 -10.21
CA VAL A 129 14.40 30.45 -9.25
C VAL A 129 15.58 29.73 -9.93
N ARG A 130 16.64 29.48 -9.16
CA ARG A 130 17.80 28.65 -9.56
C ARG A 130 17.92 27.48 -8.59
N MET A 131 18.08 26.26 -9.12
CA MET A 131 18.11 25.02 -8.33
C MET A 131 19.20 24.06 -8.85
N LYS A 132 20.07 23.54 -7.98
CA LYS A 132 21.10 22.52 -8.34
C LYS A 132 20.63 21.15 -7.83
N PHE A 133 20.19 20.27 -8.72
CA PHE A 133 19.73 18.93 -8.35
C PHE A 133 20.91 18.02 -8.01
N LEU A 134 20.93 17.51 -6.78
CA LEU A 134 21.90 16.53 -6.29
C LEU A 134 21.46 15.11 -6.65
N LYS A 135 20.15 14.84 -6.64
CA LYS A 135 19.56 13.51 -6.82
C LYS A 135 18.14 13.62 -7.38
N ARG A 136 17.95 13.22 -8.65
CA ARG A 136 16.63 13.08 -9.29
C ARG A 136 16.59 11.90 -10.25
N ARG A 137 15.40 11.47 -10.68
CA ARG A 137 15.21 10.51 -11.78
C ARG A 137 15.36 11.22 -13.12
N GLY A 138 16.59 11.51 -13.52
CA GLY A 138 16.93 12.25 -14.73
C GLY A 138 18.36 12.80 -14.64
N PRO A 139 18.84 13.55 -15.65
CA PRO A 139 20.16 14.17 -15.59
C PRO A 139 20.22 15.18 -14.44
N CYS A 140 21.09 14.96 -13.45
CA CYS A 140 21.39 15.94 -12.40
C CYS A 140 22.07 17.17 -13.01
N GLY A 141 21.79 18.36 -12.47
CA GLY A 141 22.25 19.63 -13.04
C GLY A 141 21.52 20.85 -12.46
N ILE A 142 21.91 22.03 -12.92
CA ILE A 142 21.25 23.29 -12.56
C ILE A 142 20.05 23.54 -13.47
N VAL A 143 18.91 23.90 -12.87
CA VAL A 143 17.79 24.53 -13.55
C VAL A 143 17.75 25.99 -13.13
N ASP A 144 17.93 26.90 -14.09
CA ASP A 144 17.80 28.34 -13.91
C ASP A 144 16.64 28.84 -14.78
N THR A 145 15.59 29.34 -14.14
CA THR A 145 14.38 29.80 -14.86
C THR A 145 14.52 31.21 -15.44
N TRP A 146 15.48 32.02 -15.00
CA TRP A 146 15.82 33.28 -15.67
C TRP A 146 16.53 32.98 -17.00
N GLU A 147 17.46 32.01 -17.04
CA GLU A 147 18.10 31.60 -18.28
C GLU A 147 17.11 30.94 -19.26
N LEU A 148 16.14 30.16 -18.77
CA LEU A 148 15.05 29.65 -19.61
C LEU A 148 14.17 30.79 -20.16
N GLN A 149 13.88 31.82 -19.35
CA GLN A 149 13.11 32.98 -19.78
C GLN A 149 13.87 33.86 -20.79
N GLU A 150 15.18 34.07 -20.63
CA GLU A 150 15.99 34.82 -21.59
C GLU A 150 16.09 34.05 -22.93
N ASN A 151 16.30 32.74 -22.89
CA ASN A 151 16.33 31.92 -24.11
C ASN A 151 14.96 31.84 -24.80
N ALA A 152 13.84 31.84 -24.05
CA ALA A 152 12.51 31.96 -24.63
C ALA A 152 12.35 33.27 -25.41
N ARG A 153 12.71 34.42 -24.81
CA ARG A 153 12.63 35.74 -25.45
C ARG A 153 13.54 35.83 -26.68
N ARG A 154 14.79 35.34 -26.59
CA ARG A 154 15.70 35.27 -27.75
C ARG A 154 15.14 34.41 -28.90
N ASN A 155 14.40 33.35 -28.60
CA ASN A 155 13.74 32.52 -29.63
C ASN A 155 12.51 33.22 -30.24
N GLU A 156 11.76 34.00 -29.45
CA GLU A 156 10.67 34.85 -29.95
C GLU A 156 11.20 35.98 -30.84
N ASP A 157 12.30 36.63 -30.46
CA ASP A 157 12.97 37.65 -31.27
C ASP A 157 13.59 37.05 -32.55
N ALA A 158 14.19 35.86 -32.47
CA ALA A 158 14.79 35.16 -33.61
C ALA A 158 13.76 34.73 -34.67
N TRP A 159 12.48 34.60 -34.31
CA TRP A 159 11.40 34.33 -35.28
C TRP A 159 11.19 35.47 -36.29
N PHE A 160 11.65 36.70 -35.97
CA PHE A 160 11.60 37.85 -36.87
C PHE A 160 12.88 38.06 -37.70
N LEU A 161 13.92 37.26 -37.49
CA LEU A 161 15.15 37.32 -38.28
C LEU A 161 15.05 36.40 -39.50
N THR A 162 15.54 36.88 -40.65
CA THR A 162 15.63 36.08 -41.87
C THR A 162 16.49 34.82 -41.60
N PRO A 163 16.05 33.62 -42.01
CA PRO A 163 16.84 32.40 -41.81
C PRO A 163 18.26 32.57 -42.40
N PRO A 164 19.33 32.21 -41.67
CA PRO A 164 20.67 32.26 -42.20
C PRO A 164 20.80 31.28 -43.38
N GLU A 165 21.56 31.66 -44.41
CA GLU A 165 21.79 30.79 -45.56
C GLU A 165 22.42 29.45 -45.12
N PRO A 166 22.02 28.32 -45.73
CA PRO A 166 22.54 27.01 -45.37
C PRO A 166 24.02 26.92 -45.76
N ALA A 167 24.90 26.88 -44.77
CA ALA A 167 26.32 26.69 -44.98
C ALA A 167 26.61 25.38 -45.74
N GLU A 168 27.48 25.46 -46.74
CA GLU A 168 27.78 24.33 -47.62
C GLU A 168 28.38 23.12 -46.88
N PRO A 169 28.12 21.88 -47.33
CA PRO A 169 28.58 20.67 -46.66
C PRO A 169 30.10 20.53 -46.76
N ASN A 170 30.78 20.74 -45.63
CA ASN A 170 32.24 20.60 -45.55
C ASN A 170 32.68 19.15 -45.87
N VAL A 171 33.68 19.00 -46.73
CA VAL A 171 34.11 17.71 -47.29
C VAL A 171 34.87 16.89 -46.24
N ALA A 172 34.63 15.58 -46.21
CA ALA A 172 35.30 14.68 -45.26
C ALA A 172 36.77 14.42 -45.66
N GLU A 173 37.70 14.74 -44.75
CA GLU A 173 39.08 14.27 -44.85
C GLU A 173 39.25 12.85 -44.28
N VAL A 174 40.19 12.10 -44.86
CA VAL A 174 40.41 10.67 -44.59
C VAL A 174 41.61 10.49 -43.66
N PRO A 175 41.51 9.72 -42.56
CA PRO A 175 42.67 9.38 -41.74
C PRO A 175 43.51 8.28 -42.42
N ALA A 176 44.76 8.63 -42.78
CA ALA A 176 45.78 7.68 -43.23
C ALA A 176 46.65 7.16 -42.06
N GLU A 177 47.47 6.13 -42.30
CA GLU A 177 47.99 5.23 -41.27
C GLU A 177 49.38 5.55 -40.68
N THR A 178 49.72 4.77 -39.64
CA THR A 178 51.06 4.26 -39.25
C THR A 178 52.06 5.02 -38.34
N ARG A 179 52.42 4.30 -37.26
CA ARG A 179 53.78 3.94 -36.76
C ARG A 179 54.44 4.65 -35.54
N VAL A 180 54.21 4.05 -34.36
CA VAL A 180 55.16 3.16 -33.61
C VAL A 180 56.39 3.75 -32.85
N VAL A 181 56.69 3.13 -31.68
CA VAL A 181 57.84 3.25 -30.72
C VAL A 181 57.73 4.24 -29.53
N GLY A 182 57.85 3.73 -28.28
CA GLY A 182 58.91 4.22 -27.36
C GLY A 182 58.64 4.69 -25.91
N SER A 183 58.73 3.77 -24.93
CA SER A 183 59.37 3.93 -23.58
C SER A 183 58.92 4.98 -22.51
N ASN A 184 59.25 4.69 -21.23
CA ASN A 184 58.95 5.49 -20.01
C ASN A 184 60.24 6.22 -19.44
N PRO A 185 60.38 6.48 -18.11
CA PRO A 185 60.48 7.77 -17.38
C PRO A 185 61.95 8.19 -17.01
N PRO A 186 62.33 9.13 -16.07
CA PRO A 186 61.58 9.84 -15.00
C PRO A 186 62.00 11.32 -14.66
N GLU A 187 61.68 11.76 -13.44
CA GLU A 187 62.11 12.94 -12.62
C GLU A 187 63.64 13.07 -12.31
N PRO A 188 64.15 14.10 -11.56
CA PRO A 188 63.65 15.45 -11.16
C PRO A 188 64.67 16.59 -11.56
N PRO A 189 65.43 17.36 -10.71
CA PRO A 189 65.13 18.21 -9.51
C PRO A 189 65.72 19.67 -9.48
N ALA A 190 65.08 20.57 -8.69
CA ALA A 190 65.65 21.76 -7.98
C ALA A 190 66.25 22.95 -8.78
N ALA A 191 66.46 24.18 -8.26
CA ALA A 191 66.47 24.76 -6.89
C ALA A 191 65.79 26.19 -6.88
N ALA A 192 65.98 27.21 -6.01
CA ALA A 192 66.96 27.53 -4.94
C ALA A 192 66.38 28.42 -3.77
N THR A 193 66.94 29.62 -3.50
CA THR A 193 66.75 30.45 -2.25
C THR A 193 67.22 31.93 -2.48
N PRO A 194 67.17 32.95 -1.54
CA PRO A 194 67.25 32.92 -0.06
C PRO A 194 66.27 33.82 0.76
N ALA A 195 66.48 33.88 2.09
CA ALA A 195 65.73 34.66 3.13
C ALA A 195 66.62 35.81 3.74
N PRO A 196 66.43 36.42 4.97
CA PRO A 196 66.00 35.84 6.27
C PRO A 196 65.14 36.71 7.26
N ASP A 197 64.70 36.06 8.36
CA ASP A 197 64.46 36.50 9.76
C ASP A 197 63.80 37.84 10.18
N ALA A 198 62.78 37.77 11.08
CA ALA A 198 62.92 38.13 12.51
C ALA A 198 61.66 37.98 13.43
N ARG A 199 61.76 37.11 14.45
CA ARG A 199 61.38 37.29 15.89
C ARG A 199 59.91 37.51 16.39
N HIS A 200 59.51 36.57 17.27
CA HIS A 200 58.93 36.72 18.64
C HIS A 200 57.56 37.40 18.97
N SER A 201 56.71 36.56 19.58
CA SER A 201 56.11 36.69 20.94
C SER A 201 55.04 37.73 21.33
N GLU A 202 54.06 37.18 22.07
CA GLU A 202 53.35 37.73 23.25
C GLU A 202 52.12 38.67 23.14
N GLU A 203 51.23 38.44 24.12
CA GLU A 203 50.01 39.13 24.57
C GLU A 203 50.40 40.47 25.26
N PRO A 204 49.59 41.58 25.30
CA PRO A 204 48.24 41.57 25.88
C PRO A 204 47.20 42.61 25.41
N GLN A 205 46.02 42.59 26.04
CA GLN A 205 45.09 43.74 26.12
C GLN A 205 45.73 44.90 26.92
N PRO A 206 45.28 46.17 26.77
CA PRO A 206 44.14 46.61 27.59
C PRO A 206 43.25 47.72 26.99
N LEU A 207 42.01 47.84 27.47
CA LEU A 207 41.56 48.99 28.30
C LEU A 207 40.13 48.79 28.83
N GLN A 208 39.79 49.51 29.90
CA GLN A 208 38.72 49.14 30.84
C GLN A 208 37.79 50.30 31.22
N LEU A 209 36.49 49.99 31.34
CA LEU A 209 35.60 50.46 32.43
C LEU A 209 35.28 52.00 32.43
N PRO A 210 34.45 52.56 33.36
CA PRO A 210 33.88 51.95 34.57
C PRO A 210 32.40 52.24 34.95
N HIS A 211 31.98 51.49 35.99
CA HIS A 211 30.82 51.71 36.90
C HIS A 211 29.39 51.47 36.35
N ALA A 212 28.38 51.09 37.16
CA ALA A 212 28.35 50.37 38.45
C ALA A 212 26.88 49.90 38.73
N PRO A 213 26.64 48.86 39.56
CA PRO A 213 25.30 48.31 39.81
C PRO A 213 24.66 48.76 41.14
N VAL A 214 23.35 48.50 41.31
CA VAL A 214 22.73 48.05 42.58
C VAL A 214 21.30 47.49 42.32
N PRO A 215 20.83 46.43 43.04
CA PRO A 215 19.50 45.83 42.88
C PRO A 215 18.50 46.24 43.98
N ILE A 216 17.20 45.99 43.77
CA ILE A 216 16.15 46.02 44.83
C ILE A 216 15.21 44.80 44.66
N ASP A 217 14.69 44.32 45.79
CA ASP A 217 13.88 43.11 45.93
C ASP A 217 12.47 43.40 46.53
N MET A 218 11.53 42.48 46.31
CA MET A 218 10.29 42.18 47.05
C MET A 218 9.30 43.24 47.60
N LYS A 219 8.00 42.88 47.42
CA LYS A 219 6.85 42.90 48.38
C LYS A 219 5.69 43.90 48.22
N SER A 220 4.50 43.29 48.26
CA SER A 220 3.26 43.71 48.95
C SER A 220 2.36 44.80 48.36
N GLY A 221 1.04 44.57 48.48
CA GLY A 221 -0.02 45.52 48.17
C GLY A 221 -1.39 44.82 48.09
N LEU A 222 -2.19 44.92 49.15
CA LEU A 222 -3.49 44.22 49.31
C LEU A 222 -4.53 45.23 49.79
N ASN A 223 -5.70 45.30 49.12
CA ASN A 223 -7.03 45.71 49.63
C ASN A 223 -8.01 45.85 48.42
N VAL A 224 -9.34 45.64 48.42
CA VAL A 224 -10.39 45.11 49.34
C VAL A 224 -11.59 46.08 49.52
N LEU A 225 -12.76 45.61 49.03
CA LEU A 225 -14.16 45.91 49.40
C LEU A 225 -14.94 47.16 48.95
N HIS A 226 -16.26 46.92 48.97
CA HIS A 226 -17.47 47.75 48.74
C HIS A 226 -17.74 48.21 47.29
N ASP A 227 -18.85 47.85 46.62
CA ASP A 227 -20.24 47.46 46.97
C ASP A 227 -21.22 48.62 47.18
N GLN A 228 -22.26 48.66 46.32
CA GLN A 228 -23.60 49.13 46.68
C GLN A 228 -24.66 48.68 45.66
N THR A 229 -25.83 48.34 46.18
CA THR A 229 -27.02 47.87 45.46
C THR A 229 -27.88 49.01 44.92
N ASN A 230 -28.77 48.72 43.95
CA ASN A 230 -30.22 48.87 44.19
C ASN A 230 -31.11 48.20 43.14
N ASP A 231 -32.35 47.91 43.54
CA ASP A 231 -33.43 47.37 42.72
C ASP A 231 -34.21 48.46 41.95
N GLY A 232 -35.03 48.05 40.97
CA GLY A 232 -36.03 48.92 40.33
C GLY A 232 -36.78 48.25 39.18
N ALA A 233 -38.10 48.08 39.32
CA ALA A 233 -38.97 47.43 38.32
C ALA A 233 -40.03 48.39 37.75
N GLY A 234 -40.45 48.18 36.50
CA GLY A 234 -41.64 48.85 35.90
C GLY A 234 -41.58 49.03 34.37
N PRO A 235 -42.56 48.52 33.60
CA PRO A 235 -42.72 48.80 32.15
C PRO A 235 -43.63 50.03 31.91
N PRO A 236 -43.66 50.60 30.68
CA PRO A 236 -44.76 50.22 29.77
C PRO A 236 -44.43 50.24 28.24
N ASP A 237 -45.40 49.70 27.49
CA ASP A 237 -45.65 49.78 26.03
C ASP A 237 -46.02 51.20 25.52
N PRO A 238 -46.23 51.46 24.20
CA PRO A 238 -45.82 50.72 22.97
C PRO A 238 -45.31 51.63 21.80
N CYS A 239 -45.11 51.02 20.62
CA CYS A 239 -45.19 51.61 19.26
C CYS A 239 -44.20 52.71 18.79
N THR A 240 -43.36 52.36 17.80
CA THR A 240 -43.50 52.91 16.43
C THR A 240 -42.79 52.04 15.38
N VAL A 241 -43.06 52.27 14.09
CA VAL A 241 -42.58 51.48 12.94
C VAL A 241 -41.35 52.14 12.29
N ALA A 242 -40.35 51.33 11.92
CA ALA A 242 -39.33 51.68 10.94
C ALA A 242 -38.97 50.45 10.08
N GLU A 243 -38.79 50.65 8.76
CA GLU A 243 -38.39 49.61 7.81
C GLU A 243 -36.85 49.56 7.67
N GLU A 244 -36.27 48.36 7.57
CA GLU A 244 -34.84 48.14 7.29
C GLU A 244 -34.66 46.89 6.40
N PRO A 245 -33.54 46.75 5.67
CA PRO A 245 -33.58 46.22 4.30
C PRO A 245 -33.42 44.71 4.12
N ALA A 246 -33.75 44.25 2.89
CA ALA A 246 -33.72 42.85 2.47
C ALA A 246 -32.31 42.21 2.54
N VAL A 247 -32.09 41.39 3.57
CA VAL A 247 -30.83 40.65 3.81
C VAL A 247 -30.50 39.73 2.63
N GLN A 248 -29.30 39.89 2.04
CA GLN A 248 -28.84 39.06 0.92
C GLN A 248 -28.69 37.58 1.30
N LEU A 249 -29.57 36.74 0.77
CA LEU A 249 -29.61 35.31 1.05
C LEU A 249 -28.35 34.58 0.55
N ASN A 250 -27.49 34.20 1.51
CA ASN A 250 -26.17 33.61 1.30
C ASN A 250 -26.15 32.50 0.22
N ARG A 251 -25.16 32.59 -0.69
CA ARG A 251 -24.96 31.74 -1.89
C ARG A 251 -25.06 30.22 -1.63
N LYS A 252 -24.77 29.75 -0.41
CA LYS A 252 -25.02 28.35 0.02
C LYS A 252 -26.52 27.97 -0.04
N ARG A 253 -27.41 28.75 0.60
CA ARG A 253 -28.86 28.47 0.68
C ARG A 253 -29.50 28.41 -0.71
N ARG A 254 -29.13 29.33 -1.61
CA ARG A 254 -29.62 29.36 -3.01
C ARG A 254 -29.16 28.15 -3.86
N LYS A 255 -28.00 27.56 -3.56
CA LYS A 255 -27.57 26.26 -4.14
C LYS A 255 -28.30 25.07 -3.53
N GLN A 256 -28.70 25.15 -2.26
CA GLN A 256 -29.40 24.07 -1.55
C GLN A 256 -30.86 23.94 -2.00
N LEU A 257 -31.57 25.07 -2.17
CA LEU A 257 -32.91 25.12 -2.78
C LEU A 257 -32.91 24.51 -4.19
N LYS A 258 -32.01 24.93 -5.08
CA LYS A 258 -31.89 24.34 -6.44
C LYS A 258 -31.58 22.83 -6.47
N ARG A 259 -30.96 22.29 -5.41
CA ARG A 259 -30.77 20.83 -5.26
C ARG A 259 -32.06 20.12 -4.83
N LEU A 260 -32.86 20.74 -3.96
CA LEU A 260 -34.15 20.20 -3.54
C LEU A 260 -35.17 20.25 -4.69
N GLU A 261 -35.25 21.36 -5.43
CA GLU A 261 -36.07 21.47 -6.64
C GLU A 261 -35.73 20.39 -7.67
N LYS A 262 -34.44 20.19 -7.98
CA LYS A 262 -34.02 19.16 -8.93
C LYS A 262 -34.33 17.74 -8.43
N LYS A 263 -34.28 17.48 -7.11
CA LYS A 263 -34.67 16.19 -6.53
C LYS A 263 -36.19 15.97 -6.58
N ALA A 264 -36.98 17.01 -6.33
CA ALA A 264 -38.44 16.96 -6.44
C ALA A 264 -38.90 16.75 -7.90
N ALA A 265 -38.25 17.40 -8.87
CA ALA A 265 -38.51 17.18 -10.29
C ALA A 265 -38.25 15.73 -10.71
N ALA A 266 -37.09 15.16 -10.32
CA ALA A 266 -36.75 13.77 -10.62
C ALA A 266 -37.75 12.76 -10.02
N LEU A 267 -38.25 13.01 -8.80
CA LEU A 267 -39.29 12.19 -8.17
C LEU A 267 -40.63 12.25 -8.91
N ARG A 268 -41.01 13.42 -9.45
CA ARG A 268 -42.22 13.54 -10.30
C ARG A 268 -42.07 12.73 -11.59
N SER A 269 -40.94 12.85 -12.29
CA SER A 269 -40.68 12.07 -13.51
C SER A 269 -40.67 10.56 -13.28
N ALA A 270 -40.15 10.09 -12.13
CA ALA A 270 -40.20 8.68 -11.77
C ALA A 270 -41.63 8.15 -11.58
N ALA A 271 -42.51 8.93 -10.93
CA ALA A 271 -43.91 8.57 -10.74
C ALA A 271 -44.72 8.50 -12.05
N THR A 272 -44.37 9.31 -13.06
CA THR A 272 -44.97 9.23 -14.40
C THR A 272 -44.55 7.96 -15.16
N GLY A 273 -43.33 7.47 -14.95
CA GLY A 273 -42.83 6.25 -15.62
C GLY A 273 -43.51 4.96 -15.16
N ALA A 274 -43.87 4.85 -13.88
CA ALA A 274 -44.48 3.63 -13.32
C ALA A 274 -45.84 3.30 -13.96
N ASN A 275 -46.72 4.30 -14.10
CA ASN A 275 -48.08 4.14 -14.63
C ASN A 275 -48.12 3.63 -16.09
N LEU A 276 -47.03 3.79 -16.86
CA LEU A 276 -46.94 3.31 -18.25
C LEU A 276 -46.45 1.86 -18.38
N ALA A 277 -45.85 1.29 -17.33
CA ALA A 277 -45.45 -0.12 -17.33
C ALA A 277 -46.61 -1.05 -16.95
N GLU A 278 -47.47 -0.61 -16.03
CA GLU A 278 -48.58 -1.41 -15.49
C GLU A 278 -49.68 -1.64 -16.55
N GLN A 279 -50.00 -0.62 -17.35
CA GLN A 279 -50.96 -0.72 -18.47
C GLN A 279 -50.48 -1.59 -19.65
N ALA A 280 -49.22 -2.02 -19.67
CA ALA A 280 -48.67 -2.88 -20.72
C ALA A 280 -48.75 -4.39 -20.40
N ALA A 281 -49.06 -4.76 -19.16
CA ALA A 281 -49.05 -6.15 -18.70
C ALA A 281 -50.37 -6.90 -18.94
N GLU A 282 -51.49 -6.18 -19.03
CA GLU A 282 -52.85 -6.74 -18.93
C GLU A 282 -53.45 -7.24 -20.27
N ALA A 283 -52.66 -7.20 -21.35
CA ALA A 283 -53.14 -7.41 -22.73
C ALA A 283 -52.70 -8.75 -23.40
N ARG A 284 -52.25 -9.75 -22.63
CA ARG A 284 -51.78 -11.06 -23.17
C ARG A 284 -52.12 -12.27 -22.28
N SER A 285 -53.40 -12.63 -22.18
CA SER A 285 -53.82 -13.88 -21.55
C SER A 285 -55.13 -14.45 -22.13
N GLU A 286 -55.09 -15.00 -23.35
CA GLU A 286 -56.21 -15.76 -23.95
C GLU A 286 -55.69 -16.87 -24.89
N SER A 287 -56.54 -17.86 -25.19
CA SER A 287 -56.29 -19.06 -26.03
C SER A 287 -55.41 -20.21 -25.47
N THR A 288 -56.06 -21.08 -24.69
CA THR A 288 -56.16 -22.56 -24.84
C THR A 288 -55.83 -23.16 -26.23
N SER A 289 -55.48 -24.45 -26.44
CA SER A 289 -55.38 -25.66 -25.56
C SER A 289 -54.85 -26.92 -26.32
N ALA A 290 -54.34 -27.93 -25.58
CA ALA A 290 -54.35 -29.39 -25.84
C ALA A 290 -53.75 -29.97 -27.17
N SER A 291 -52.94 -31.03 -27.17
CA SER A 291 -53.44 -32.42 -26.94
C SER A 291 -52.34 -33.52 -27.01
N THR A 292 -52.75 -34.74 -26.64
CA THR A 292 -52.02 -36.01 -26.37
C THR A 292 -51.43 -36.76 -27.58
N SER A 293 -50.36 -37.57 -27.40
CA SER A 293 -50.33 -39.05 -27.69
C SER A 293 -48.91 -39.68 -27.58
N LYS A 294 -48.67 -40.89 -28.14
CA LYS A 294 -47.63 -41.88 -27.74
C LYS A 294 -46.76 -42.42 -28.93
N PRO A 295 -45.65 -43.15 -28.69
CA PRO A 295 -44.65 -43.55 -29.71
C PRO A 295 -44.98 -44.84 -30.47
N PRO A 296 -44.12 -45.28 -31.44
CA PRO A 296 -43.44 -46.59 -31.28
C PRO A 296 -41.94 -46.57 -31.78
N PRO A 297 -41.30 -47.62 -32.36
CA PRO A 297 -40.18 -48.30 -31.67
C PRO A 297 -38.90 -48.55 -32.53
N ALA A 298 -37.99 -49.41 -32.03
CA ALA A 298 -36.71 -49.77 -32.64
C ALA A 298 -36.76 -50.93 -33.67
N VAL A 299 -35.67 -51.09 -34.44
CA VAL A 299 -35.38 -52.27 -35.29
C VAL A 299 -33.89 -52.65 -35.16
N THR A 300 -33.61 -53.95 -35.16
CA THR A 300 -32.27 -54.57 -35.06
C THR A 300 -31.94 -55.30 -36.36
N LEU A 301 -30.65 -55.40 -36.77
CA LEU A 301 -30.05 -56.64 -37.34
C LEU A 301 -28.57 -56.47 -37.73
N SER A 302 -27.85 -57.61 -37.69
CA SER A 302 -26.51 -57.89 -38.25
C SER A 302 -26.67 -59.07 -39.26
N PRO A 303 -25.67 -59.85 -39.77
CA PRO A 303 -24.21 -59.87 -39.52
C PRO A 303 -23.33 -60.22 -40.77
N LEU A 304 -22.11 -60.75 -40.52
CA LEU A 304 -21.21 -61.59 -41.36
C LEU A 304 -20.15 -60.96 -42.32
N THR A 305 -18.88 -60.91 -41.83
CA THR A 305 -17.64 -61.52 -42.41
C THR A 305 -17.10 -61.09 -43.83
N THR A 306 -15.83 -61.30 -44.25
CA THR A 306 -14.77 -62.26 -43.81
C THR A 306 -13.33 -61.87 -44.25
N VAL A 307 -12.27 -62.33 -43.53
CA VAL A 307 -10.86 -62.64 -43.98
C VAL A 307 -9.96 -61.49 -44.55
N HIS A 308 -8.63 -61.36 -44.32
CA HIS A 308 -7.55 -62.04 -43.55
C HIS A 308 -6.54 -60.95 -43.03
N ARG A 309 -5.83 -61.06 -41.89
CA ARG A 309 -4.61 -61.90 -41.57
C ARG A 309 -3.36 -61.47 -42.37
N ILE A 310 -2.12 -61.37 -41.86
CA ILE A 310 -1.43 -61.97 -40.70
C ILE A 310 -0.55 -60.92 -39.95
N SER A 311 -0.27 -61.14 -38.66
CA SER A 311 0.84 -60.50 -37.91
C SER A 311 1.79 -61.59 -37.37
N GLN A 312 3.11 -61.34 -37.38
CA GLN A 312 4.12 -62.11 -36.64
C GLN A 312 5.29 -61.22 -36.18
N HIS A 313 5.59 -61.25 -34.88
CA HIS A 313 6.93 -61.03 -34.34
C HIS A 313 7.77 -62.30 -34.51
N PRO A 314 9.11 -62.20 -34.40
CA PRO A 314 9.74 -62.91 -33.28
C PRO A 314 10.67 -62.01 -32.44
N SER A 315 11.24 -62.57 -31.37
CA SER A 315 11.98 -61.86 -30.32
C SER A 315 13.25 -62.61 -29.86
N ASN A 316 14.17 -61.85 -29.24
CA ASN A 316 15.33 -62.28 -28.45
C ASN A 316 16.55 -62.92 -29.14
N SER A 317 17.69 -62.27 -28.90
CA SER A 317 19.01 -62.89 -28.59
C SER A 317 19.83 -61.86 -27.80
N GLN A 318 20.75 -62.30 -26.93
CA GLN A 318 21.54 -61.43 -26.03
C GLN A 318 23.05 -61.42 -26.37
N ALA A 319 23.75 -60.45 -25.79
CA ALA A 319 25.22 -60.27 -25.76
C ALA A 319 25.88 -59.90 -27.12
N SER A 320 26.89 -59.04 -27.17
CA SER A 320 27.99 -58.87 -26.21
C SER A 320 28.56 -57.44 -26.16
N SER A 321 29.64 -57.23 -25.39
CA SER A 321 30.23 -55.93 -25.05
C SER A 321 31.20 -55.36 -26.08
N GLY A 322 31.19 -54.04 -26.26
CA GLY A 322 32.24 -53.29 -26.97
C GLY A 322 32.25 -51.81 -26.56
N ALA A 323 33.34 -51.35 -25.95
CA ALA A 323 33.50 -49.97 -25.50
C ALA A 323 34.45 -49.17 -26.41
N GLY A 324 34.11 -47.94 -26.77
CA GLY A 324 35.04 -47.07 -27.50
C GLY A 324 34.48 -45.75 -28.05
N LYS A 325 34.96 -44.64 -27.50
CA LYS A 325 35.08 -43.29 -28.10
C LYS A 325 33.79 -42.63 -28.64
N ILE A 326 33.23 -41.76 -27.80
CA ILE A 326 32.46 -40.59 -28.23
C ILE A 326 33.40 -39.63 -28.97
N HIS A 327 33.02 -39.18 -30.17
CA HIS A 327 33.55 -37.93 -30.75
C HIS A 327 32.52 -36.82 -30.52
N GLN A 328 32.92 -35.72 -29.87
CA GLN A 328 32.11 -34.51 -29.80
C GLN A 328 32.02 -33.88 -31.20
N LEU A 329 30.81 -33.51 -31.61
CA LEU A 329 30.57 -32.57 -32.70
C LEU A 329 30.02 -31.27 -32.11
N ASP A 330 30.59 -30.15 -32.56
CA ASP A 330 30.43 -28.83 -31.95
C ASP A 330 29.09 -28.17 -32.35
N PRO A 331 28.19 -27.83 -31.40
CA PRO A 331 26.83 -27.35 -31.69
C PRO A 331 26.80 -25.87 -32.11
N ARG A 332 27.46 -25.52 -33.24
CA ARG A 332 27.46 -24.16 -33.81
C ARG A 332 27.07 -24.06 -35.29
N THR A 333 27.01 -25.16 -36.03
CA THR A 333 26.81 -25.14 -37.50
C THR A 333 25.35 -25.00 -37.94
N ALA A 334 24.37 -25.09 -37.02
CA ALA A 334 22.94 -25.21 -37.37
C ALA A 334 22.22 -23.91 -37.79
N GLN A 335 22.85 -22.73 -37.69
CA GLN A 335 22.16 -21.44 -37.90
C GLN A 335 22.03 -20.98 -39.37
N SER A 336 22.70 -21.64 -40.33
CA SER A 336 22.79 -21.16 -41.73
C SER A 336 21.76 -21.75 -42.70
N GLY A 337 20.67 -22.34 -42.19
CA GLY A 337 19.77 -23.22 -42.99
C GLY A 337 18.42 -22.65 -43.43
N SER A 338 18.05 -21.40 -43.12
CA SER A 338 16.69 -20.87 -43.37
C SER A 338 16.62 -19.85 -44.51
N ALA A 339 15.71 -20.07 -45.46
CA ALA A 339 15.56 -19.26 -46.69
C ALA A 339 14.96 -17.85 -46.47
N ALA A 340 14.57 -17.50 -45.24
CA ALA A 340 13.93 -16.22 -44.89
C ALA A 340 14.88 -15.27 -44.13
N GLY A 341 16.12 -15.13 -44.62
CA GLY A 341 17.15 -14.29 -44.00
C GLY A 341 16.73 -12.80 -43.88
N PRO A 342 17.21 -12.06 -42.85
CA PRO A 342 16.69 -10.75 -42.46
C PRO A 342 16.96 -9.59 -43.45
N GLY A 343 17.60 -9.84 -44.60
CA GLY A 343 17.95 -8.83 -45.60
C GLY A 343 16.94 -8.63 -46.75
N LEU A 344 15.84 -9.40 -46.82
CA LEU A 344 14.94 -9.47 -48.00
C LEU A 344 13.52 -8.91 -47.76
N GLN A 345 13.41 -7.75 -47.10
CA GLN A 345 12.14 -7.05 -46.93
C GLN A 345 11.76 -6.18 -48.16
N PRO A 346 10.45 -5.95 -48.42
CA PRO A 346 9.99 -5.03 -49.46
C PRO A 346 10.41 -3.58 -49.18
N LYS A 347 10.72 -2.83 -50.25
CA LYS A 347 11.18 -1.43 -50.17
C LYS A 347 10.15 -0.56 -49.43
N GLY A 348 10.59 0.11 -48.36
CA GLY A 348 9.75 1.01 -47.56
C GLY A 348 9.09 0.36 -46.33
N TYR A 349 9.34 -0.92 -46.06
CA TYR A 349 8.99 -1.58 -44.80
C TYR A 349 10.22 -1.68 -43.88
N ARG A 350 10.01 -1.78 -42.56
CA ARG A 350 11.09 -1.94 -41.55
C ARG A 350 10.93 -3.29 -40.80
N PRO A 351 12.03 -4.00 -40.46
CA PRO A 351 11.96 -5.20 -39.62
C PRO A 351 11.48 -4.86 -38.22
N LEU A 352 10.69 -5.75 -37.59
CA LEU A 352 10.03 -5.46 -36.31
C LEU A 352 11.03 -5.11 -35.20
N ARG A 353 12.18 -5.80 -35.13
CA ARG A 353 13.27 -5.50 -34.18
C ARG A 353 13.98 -4.17 -34.44
N ASN A 354 13.97 -3.70 -35.69
CA ASN A 354 14.62 -2.48 -36.16
C ASN A 354 13.65 -1.28 -36.21
N THR A 355 12.43 -1.42 -35.67
CA THR A 355 11.56 -0.28 -35.38
C THR A 355 12.19 0.58 -34.28
N VAL A 356 12.31 1.89 -34.51
CA VAL A 356 12.87 2.87 -33.56
C VAL A 356 11.76 3.84 -33.20
N ALA A 357 11.71 4.32 -31.96
CA ALA A 357 10.83 5.41 -31.54
C ALA A 357 11.38 6.75 -32.07
N ASP A 358 11.28 6.93 -33.38
CA ASP A 358 11.44 8.22 -34.04
C ASP A 358 10.07 8.89 -34.24
N ASP A 359 10.06 10.19 -34.57
CA ASP A 359 8.81 10.94 -34.79
C ASP A 359 8.18 10.68 -36.18
N THR A 360 8.73 9.72 -36.94
CA THR A 360 8.28 9.36 -38.29
C THR A 360 7.23 8.25 -38.27
N PHE A 361 6.57 8.05 -39.40
CA PHE A 361 5.63 6.96 -39.61
C PHE A 361 6.30 5.86 -40.42
N CYS A 362 6.25 4.62 -39.95
CA CYS A 362 6.82 3.47 -40.65
C CYS A 362 5.76 2.48 -41.11
N ASN A 363 6.18 1.55 -41.98
CA ASN A 363 5.38 0.43 -42.44
C ASN A 363 6.03 -0.88 -41.96
N VAL A 364 5.24 -1.85 -41.56
CA VAL A 364 5.68 -3.15 -41.02
C VAL A 364 4.85 -4.31 -41.58
N ILE A 365 5.43 -5.50 -41.61
CA ILE A 365 4.76 -6.75 -41.97
C ILE A 365 5.14 -7.78 -40.90
N GLY A 366 4.19 -8.61 -40.47
CA GLY A 366 4.48 -9.70 -39.53
C GLY A 366 3.35 -10.72 -39.42
N VAL A 367 3.69 -11.91 -38.93
CA VAL A 367 2.74 -12.97 -38.59
C VAL A 367 2.02 -12.59 -37.30
N VAL A 368 0.71 -12.75 -37.28
CA VAL A 368 -0.15 -12.46 -36.12
C VAL A 368 -0.07 -13.60 -35.12
N VAL A 369 0.44 -13.30 -33.92
CA VAL A 369 0.53 -14.28 -32.81
C VAL A 369 -0.50 -14.05 -31.71
N GLU A 370 -1.05 -12.83 -31.62
CA GLU A 370 -2.12 -12.47 -30.70
C GLU A 370 -2.93 -11.31 -31.29
N VAL A 371 -4.25 -11.35 -31.12
CA VAL A 371 -5.19 -10.30 -31.55
C VAL A 371 -6.31 -10.18 -30.54
N THR A 372 -6.76 -8.96 -30.25
CA THR A 372 -7.98 -8.71 -29.49
C THR A 372 -9.11 -8.32 -30.42
N HIS A 373 -10.30 -8.88 -30.23
CA HIS A 373 -11.52 -8.39 -30.89
C HIS A 373 -11.66 -6.86 -30.73
N PRO A 374 -12.15 -6.15 -31.78
CA PRO A 374 -12.47 -4.74 -31.68
C PRO A 374 -13.39 -4.42 -30.50
N LYS A 375 -13.14 -3.29 -29.83
CA LYS A 375 -13.96 -2.82 -28.71
C LYS A 375 -13.87 -1.30 -28.57
N ARG A 376 -14.88 -0.67 -27.97
CA ARG A 376 -14.81 0.76 -27.65
C ARG A 376 -13.88 1.01 -26.46
N SER A 377 -13.04 2.02 -26.62
CA SER A 377 -12.14 2.55 -25.58
C SER A 377 -12.90 3.48 -24.62
N ARG A 378 -12.26 3.86 -23.50
CA ARG A 378 -12.80 4.85 -22.55
C ARG A 378 -13.04 6.25 -23.15
N LYS A 379 -12.56 6.53 -24.37
CA LYS A 379 -12.80 7.78 -25.11
C LYS A 379 -13.96 7.69 -26.12
N GLY A 380 -14.52 6.50 -26.33
CA GLY A 380 -15.55 6.23 -27.34
C GLY A 380 -15.00 5.54 -28.59
N ASP A 381 -13.78 5.89 -29.02
CA ASP A 381 -13.10 5.32 -30.19
C ASP A 381 -13.03 3.79 -30.11
N TRP A 382 -13.31 3.10 -31.21
CA TRP A 382 -12.98 1.68 -31.35
C TRP A 382 -11.46 1.47 -31.36
N CYS A 383 -11.01 0.40 -30.74
CA CYS A 383 -9.64 -0.06 -30.83
C CYS A 383 -9.52 -1.58 -30.89
N CYS A 384 -8.44 -2.06 -31.52
CA CYS A 384 -7.95 -3.42 -31.38
C CYS A 384 -6.45 -3.40 -31.09
N ASN A 385 -5.95 -4.45 -30.44
CA ASN A 385 -4.53 -4.71 -30.27
C ASN A 385 -4.13 -5.95 -31.09
N VAL A 386 -2.98 -5.88 -31.75
CA VAL A 386 -2.37 -6.99 -32.47
C VAL A 386 -0.92 -7.14 -32.01
N LYS A 387 -0.40 -8.36 -31.94
CA LYS A 387 1.03 -8.65 -31.76
C LYS A 387 1.56 -9.40 -32.97
N LEU A 388 2.70 -8.92 -33.48
CA LEU A 388 3.34 -9.43 -34.69
C LEU A 388 4.72 -10.03 -34.40
N VAL A 389 5.11 -11.02 -35.19
CA VAL A 389 6.48 -11.55 -35.27
C VAL A 389 6.97 -11.64 -36.71
N ASP A 390 8.29 -11.51 -36.89
CA ASP A 390 9.00 -11.71 -38.14
C ASP A 390 10.35 -12.39 -37.87
N CYS A 391 11.11 -12.67 -38.92
CA CYS A 391 12.44 -13.29 -38.82
C CYS A 391 13.48 -12.42 -38.06
N SER A 392 13.15 -11.20 -37.64
CA SER A 392 14.05 -10.31 -36.90
C SER A 392 13.82 -10.32 -35.39
N ASN A 393 12.58 -10.53 -34.92
CA ASN A 393 12.22 -10.51 -33.50
C ASN A 393 11.80 -11.86 -32.89
N ALA A 394 11.69 -12.92 -33.70
CA ALA A 394 11.36 -14.26 -33.24
C ALA A 394 12.59 -15.04 -32.73
N GLU A 395 12.75 -15.15 -31.41
CA GLU A 395 13.58 -16.19 -30.80
C GLU A 395 12.82 -17.53 -30.84
N VAL A 396 13.35 -18.52 -31.56
CA VAL A 396 12.70 -19.84 -31.79
C VAL A 396 12.31 -20.51 -30.47
N ASP A 397 13.15 -20.37 -29.44
CA ASP A 397 12.95 -21.00 -28.12
C ASP A 397 12.03 -20.21 -27.16
N ASN A 398 11.66 -18.96 -27.48
CA ASN A 398 11.06 -18.01 -26.52
C ASN A 398 9.85 -17.22 -27.07
N LEU A 399 9.05 -17.81 -27.96
CA LEU A 399 7.89 -17.15 -28.58
C LEU A 399 6.73 -16.78 -27.62
N ASN A 400 6.76 -17.23 -26.36
CA ASN A 400 5.70 -17.01 -25.35
C ASN A 400 5.64 -15.56 -24.77
N GLY A 401 6.01 -14.55 -25.56
CA GLY A 401 5.57 -13.16 -25.35
C GLY A 401 6.64 -12.10 -24.99
N SER A 402 7.93 -12.45 -25.01
CA SER A 402 9.01 -11.47 -24.76
C SER A 402 9.37 -10.62 -26.00
N GLY A 403 9.46 -11.24 -27.18
CA GLY A 403 9.95 -10.61 -28.41
C GLY A 403 8.90 -10.02 -29.37
N SER A 404 7.61 -10.32 -29.22
CA SER A 404 6.58 -9.91 -30.19
C SER A 404 6.30 -8.40 -30.17
N PHE A 405 6.13 -7.83 -31.36
CA PHE A 405 5.94 -6.39 -31.55
C PHE A 405 4.46 -6.02 -31.46
N GLN A 406 4.11 -5.11 -30.57
CA GLN A 406 2.73 -4.76 -30.27
C GLN A 406 2.26 -3.54 -31.09
N ILE A 407 1.08 -3.63 -31.71
CA ILE A 407 0.42 -2.50 -32.40
C ILE A 407 -0.96 -2.26 -31.77
N ASN A 408 -1.27 -0.99 -31.46
CA ASN A 408 -2.60 -0.54 -31.05
C ASN A 408 -3.24 0.26 -32.18
N CYS A 409 -4.35 -0.22 -32.72
CA CYS A 409 -5.08 0.37 -33.84
C CYS A 409 -6.34 1.08 -33.34
N PHE A 410 -6.66 2.27 -33.87
CA PHE A 410 -7.79 3.09 -33.42
C PHE A 410 -8.64 3.64 -34.58
N THR A 411 -9.95 3.70 -34.39
CA THR A 411 -10.91 4.35 -35.32
C THR A 411 -12.14 4.88 -34.57
N PRO A 412 -12.64 6.09 -34.83
CA PRO A 412 -13.73 6.66 -34.05
C PRO A 412 -15.09 6.00 -34.32
N GLU A 413 -15.37 5.64 -35.58
CA GLU A 413 -16.74 5.39 -36.06
C GLU A 413 -16.99 3.94 -36.47
N TYR A 414 -16.30 3.44 -37.50
CA TYR A 414 -16.49 2.09 -38.05
C TYR A 414 -15.57 1.04 -37.43
N GLU A 415 -16.14 0.03 -36.75
CA GLU A 415 -15.42 -1.13 -36.21
C GLU A 415 -14.65 -1.90 -37.30
N GLN A 416 -15.24 -1.98 -38.49
CA GLN A 416 -14.75 -2.71 -39.66
C GLN A 416 -13.53 -2.05 -40.33
N TRP A 417 -13.16 -0.84 -39.90
CA TRP A 417 -11.90 -0.18 -40.31
C TRP A 417 -10.69 -0.63 -39.48
N LEU A 418 -10.88 -1.47 -38.46
CA LEU A 418 -9.79 -2.11 -37.70
C LEU A 418 -9.41 -3.47 -38.31
N PRO A 419 -8.12 -3.85 -38.28
CA PRO A 419 -7.70 -5.18 -38.73
C PRO A 419 -8.27 -6.28 -37.83
N GLN A 420 -8.86 -7.31 -38.47
CA GLN A 420 -9.40 -8.51 -37.82
C GLN A 420 -8.80 -9.82 -38.41
N PRO A 421 -7.47 -10.03 -38.27
CA PRO A 421 -6.80 -11.27 -38.68
C PRO A 421 -7.06 -12.43 -37.71
N GLU A 422 -6.82 -13.65 -38.18
CA GLU A 422 -6.65 -14.86 -37.36
C GLU A 422 -5.18 -15.04 -36.94
N VAL A 423 -4.94 -15.82 -35.89
CA VAL A 423 -3.58 -16.20 -35.48
C VAL A 423 -2.96 -17.11 -36.55
N GLY A 424 -1.72 -16.80 -36.96
CA GLY A 424 -1.02 -17.46 -38.07
C GLY A 424 -1.28 -16.84 -39.45
N GLU A 425 -2.19 -15.86 -39.58
CA GLU A 425 -2.22 -14.98 -40.76
C GLU A 425 -1.15 -13.90 -40.68
N ILE A 426 -0.89 -13.23 -41.80
CA ILE A 426 0.09 -12.15 -41.89
C ILE A 426 -0.62 -10.81 -42.04
N LEU A 427 -0.23 -9.84 -41.22
CA LEU A 427 -0.75 -8.48 -41.27
C LEU A 427 0.30 -7.55 -41.88
N VAL A 428 -0.09 -6.88 -42.97
CA VAL A 428 0.64 -5.75 -43.57
C VAL A 428 0.06 -4.48 -42.98
N VAL A 429 0.87 -3.60 -42.40
CA VAL A 429 0.42 -2.31 -41.84
C VAL A 429 1.33 -1.18 -42.32
N GLN A 430 0.71 -0.10 -42.80
CA GLN A 430 1.36 1.12 -43.24
C GLN A 430 1.00 2.29 -42.32
N GLN A 431 1.91 3.27 -42.25
CA GLN A 431 1.71 4.53 -41.53
C GLN A 431 1.33 4.37 -40.05
N ILE A 432 2.07 3.52 -39.33
CA ILE A 432 2.05 3.49 -37.86
C ILE A 432 3.13 4.42 -37.30
N LYS A 433 2.85 5.09 -36.18
CA LYS A 433 3.88 5.80 -35.40
C LYS A 433 4.46 4.85 -34.36
N ILE A 434 5.77 4.87 -34.16
CA ILE A 434 6.41 4.11 -33.08
C ILE A 434 6.47 4.96 -31.81
N THR A 435 6.18 4.34 -30.68
CA THR A 435 6.18 5.00 -29.36
C THR A 435 6.78 4.08 -28.30
N ASP A 436 7.59 4.63 -27.41
CA ASP A 436 8.06 3.91 -26.21
C ASP A 436 7.07 4.09 -25.06
N TYR A 437 6.51 2.98 -24.58
CA TYR A 437 5.57 2.94 -23.47
C TYR A 437 6.11 2.02 -22.37
N HIS A 438 6.42 2.58 -21.19
CA HIS A 438 7.12 1.89 -20.10
C HIS A 438 8.34 1.07 -20.57
N GLY A 439 9.25 1.70 -21.32
CA GLY A 439 10.47 1.08 -21.84
C GLY A 439 10.24 0.01 -22.91
N SER A 440 9.04 -0.04 -23.50
CA SER A 440 8.65 -1.03 -24.51
C SER A 440 8.18 -0.33 -25.79
N ARG A 441 8.86 -0.61 -26.92
CA ARG A 441 8.45 -0.13 -28.24
C ARG A 441 7.10 -0.74 -28.64
N MET A 442 6.17 0.11 -29.07
CA MET A 442 4.90 -0.29 -29.67
C MET A 442 4.48 0.64 -30.80
N GLY A 443 3.77 0.09 -31.79
CA GLY A 443 3.14 0.84 -32.87
C GLY A 443 1.78 1.42 -32.46
N VAL A 444 1.47 2.62 -32.93
CA VAL A 444 0.15 3.26 -32.82
C VAL A 444 -0.37 3.56 -34.22
N GLY A 445 -1.46 2.90 -34.57
CA GLY A 445 -2.19 3.08 -35.82
C GLY A 445 -3.32 4.10 -35.65
N TYR A 446 -3.14 5.31 -36.20
CA TYR A 446 -4.12 6.39 -36.15
C TYR A 446 -5.13 6.29 -37.30
N SER A 447 -6.40 6.56 -36.99
CA SER A 447 -7.57 6.39 -37.87
C SER A 447 -7.50 7.11 -39.22
N ASN A 448 -6.74 8.21 -39.30
CA ASN A 448 -6.60 9.07 -40.47
C ASN A 448 -5.31 8.82 -41.28
N ARG A 449 -4.53 7.80 -40.95
CA ARG A 449 -3.24 7.48 -41.59
C ARG A 449 -3.02 5.99 -41.79
N MET A 450 -3.30 5.17 -40.78
CA MET A 450 -3.03 3.73 -40.78
C MET A 450 -3.79 3.03 -41.91
N LYS A 451 -3.04 2.35 -42.79
CA LYS A 451 -3.63 1.43 -43.79
C LYS A 451 -3.16 0.00 -43.53
N TRP A 452 -4.01 -0.99 -43.80
CA TRP A 452 -3.71 -2.38 -43.51
C TRP A 452 -4.29 -3.37 -44.53
N ALA A 453 -3.70 -4.56 -44.58
CA ALA A 453 -4.14 -5.70 -45.37
C ALA A 453 -3.84 -7.00 -44.62
N ILE A 454 -4.74 -7.97 -44.69
CA ILE A 454 -4.51 -9.32 -44.13
C ILE A 454 -4.18 -10.27 -45.28
N TYR A 455 -3.11 -11.02 -45.17
CA TYR A 455 -2.76 -12.11 -46.08
C TYR A 455 -3.09 -13.46 -45.41
N THR A 456 -3.90 -14.28 -46.08
CA THR A 456 -4.32 -15.60 -45.60
C THR A 456 -3.48 -16.70 -46.27
N PRO A 457 -2.49 -17.33 -45.58
CA PRO A 457 -1.61 -18.32 -46.20
C PRO A 457 -2.37 -19.51 -46.83
N LYS A 458 -3.38 -20.02 -46.13
CA LYS A 458 -4.26 -21.14 -46.56
C LYS A 458 -4.98 -20.90 -47.90
N LYS A 459 -5.05 -19.64 -48.38
CA LYS A 459 -5.78 -19.23 -49.59
C LYS A 459 -4.95 -18.41 -50.56
N GLY A 460 -3.67 -18.15 -50.28
CA GLY A 460 -2.77 -17.33 -51.12
C GLY A 460 -3.26 -15.89 -51.40
N THR A 461 -4.18 -15.35 -50.61
CA THR A 461 -4.97 -14.16 -50.98
C THR A 461 -4.99 -13.08 -49.90
N ILE A 462 -5.18 -11.83 -50.35
CA ILE A 462 -5.37 -10.65 -49.50
C ILE A 462 -6.86 -10.46 -49.18
N ARG A 463 -7.16 -10.10 -47.92
CA ARG A 463 -8.51 -9.77 -47.43
C ARG A 463 -8.52 -8.54 -46.51
N HIS A 464 -9.69 -7.91 -46.40
CA HIS A 464 -9.95 -6.72 -45.58
C HIS A 464 -11.09 -6.90 -44.58
N GLY A 465 -11.39 -8.16 -44.21
CA GLY A 465 -12.55 -8.49 -43.36
C GLY A 465 -13.89 -8.38 -44.09
N ASP A 466 -14.96 -8.28 -43.31
CA ASP A 466 -16.35 -8.10 -43.76
C ASP A 466 -16.78 -6.67 -43.43
N LEU A 467 -17.17 -5.90 -44.46
CA LEU A 467 -17.44 -4.47 -44.31
C LEU A 467 -18.76 -4.16 -43.59
N ARG A 468 -19.76 -5.06 -43.59
CA ARG A 468 -21.06 -4.91 -42.89
C ARG A 468 -21.76 -3.55 -43.02
N GLY A 469 -21.59 -2.86 -44.16
CA GLY A 469 -22.17 -1.54 -44.43
C GLY A 469 -21.25 -0.35 -44.15
N ALA A 470 -20.05 -0.54 -43.58
CA ALA A 470 -19.04 0.50 -43.51
C ALA A 470 -18.52 0.88 -44.92
N PRO A 471 -18.24 2.17 -45.19
CA PRO A 471 -17.75 2.60 -46.48
C PRO A 471 -16.30 2.14 -46.73
N LYS A 472 -15.95 1.94 -48.00
CA LYS A 472 -14.57 1.63 -48.43
C LYS A 472 -13.62 2.82 -48.28
N SER A 473 -14.14 4.03 -48.35
CA SER A 473 -13.43 5.30 -48.16
C SER A 473 -14.40 6.39 -47.72
N GLU A 474 -13.91 7.38 -46.98
CA GLU A 474 -14.70 8.55 -46.60
C GLU A 474 -13.82 9.81 -46.54
N GLY A 475 -14.38 10.95 -46.94
CA GLY A 475 -13.73 12.27 -46.81
C GLY A 475 -13.45 12.61 -45.35
N LEU A 476 -12.17 12.81 -45.02
CA LEU A 476 -11.74 13.22 -43.68
C LEU A 476 -12.49 14.48 -43.21
N ALA A 477 -12.79 14.54 -41.90
CA ALA A 477 -13.61 15.59 -41.29
C ALA A 477 -15.06 15.67 -41.83
N LYS A 478 -15.79 14.55 -41.76
CA LYS A 478 -17.24 14.45 -42.05
C LYS A 478 -17.59 14.83 -43.50
N GLY A 479 -16.85 14.29 -44.47
CA GLY A 479 -17.05 14.53 -45.89
C GLY A 479 -16.45 15.84 -46.44
N PHE A 480 -15.84 16.69 -45.60
CA PHE A 480 -15.18 17.93 -46.02
C PHE A 480 -13.65 17.80 -46.01
N GLY A 481 -13.12 16.85 -46.79
CA GLY A 481 -11.68 16.60 -46.90
C GLY A 481 -11.36 15.50 -47.92
N HIS A 482 -10.07 15.17 -48.06
CA HIS A 482 -9.63 14.07 -48.93
C HIS A 482 -10.22 12.73 -48.48
N ASP A 483 -10.66 11.91 -49.46
CA ASP A 483 -11.09 10.54 -49.21
C ASP A 483 -9.95 9.69 -48.64
N PHE A 484 -10.15 9.21 -47.42
CA PHE A 484 -9.27 8.25 -46.77
C PHE A 484 -9.85 6.84 -46.86
N SER A 485 -8.99 5.86 -47.13
CA SER A 485 -9.31 4.44 -47.02
C SER A 485 -8.26 3.76 -46.14
N PRO A 486 -8.67 3.00 -45.10
CA PRO A 486 -7.76 2.17 -44.30
C PRO A 486 -7.34 0.88 -45.02
N PHE A 487 -7.96 0.55 -46.15
CA PHE A 487 -7.73 -0.72 -46.83
C PHE A 487 -6.53 -0.59 -47.79
N HIS A 488 -5.39 -1.17 -47.42
CA HIS A 488 -4.21 -1.20 -48.28
C HIS A 488 -4.32 -2.36 -49.27
N GLN A 489 -4.02 -2.12 -50.54
CA GLN A 489 -3.84 -3.17 -51.55
C GLN A 489 -2.33 -3.34 -51.79
N PRO A 490 -1.69 -4.43 -51.31
CA PRO A 490 -0.25 -4.61 -51.46
C PRO A 490 0.16 -4.91 -52.90
N ASP A 491 1.40 -4.58 -53.23
CA ASP A 491 2.03 -4.98 -54.49
C ASP A 491 2.53 -6.44 -54.47
N GLU A 492 2.93 -6.93 -55.64
CA GLU A 492 3.42 -8.30 -55.83
C GLU A 492 4.68 -8.60 -55.00
N ALA A 493 5.54 -7.61 -54.73
CA ALA A 493 6.74 -7.79 -53.93
C ALA A 493 6.41 -7.97 -52.43
N VAL A 494 5.39 -7.26 -51.93
CA VAL A 494 4.85 -7.45 -50.59
C VAL A 494 4.12 -8.80 -50.47
N VAL A 495 3.29 -9.18 -51.44
CA VAL A 495 2.64 -10.51 -51.45
C VAL A 495 3.68 -11.64 -51.50
N GLY A 496 4.72 -11.49 -52.31
CA GLY A 496 5.86 -12.41 -52.36
C GLY A 496 6.66 -12.50 -51.06
N TYR A 497 6.71 -11.43 -50.26
CA TYR A 497 7.29 -11.47 -48.91
C TYR A 497 6.35 -12.17 -47.90
N CYS A 498 5.04 -11.92 -47.98
CA CYS A 498 4.06 -12.62 -47.15
C CYS A 498 4.06 -14.14 -47.39
N LEU A 499 4.29 -14.60 -48.62
CA LEU A 499 4.53 -16.02 -48.93
C LEU A 499 5.72 -16.58 -48.14
N ARG A 500 6.93 -16.00 -48.31
CA ARG A 500 8.15 -16.45 -47.62
C ARG A 500 8.03 -16.43 -46.10
N LEU A 501 7.29 -15.45 -45.56
CA LEU A 501 7.05 -15.32 -44.13
C LEU A 501 6.06 -16.38 -43.60
N ALA A 502 5.11 -16.83 -44.43
CA ALA A 502 4.22 -17.94 -44.09
C ALA A 502 4.93 -19.30 -44.14
N ASP A 503 5.83 -19.50 -45.12
CA ASP A 503 6.68 -20.69 -45.19
C ASP A 503 7.57 -20.80 -43.94
N TRP A 504 8.25 -19.69 -43.59
CA TRP A 504 9.05 -19.58 -42.36
C TRP A 504 8.24 -19.90 -41.10
N TRP A 505 7.04 -19.32 -40.95
CA TRP A 505 6.17 -19.59 -39.79
C TRP A 505 5.74 -21.06 -39.73
N SER A 506 5.49 -21.68 -40.89
CA SER A 506 5.12 -23.11 -40.97
C SER A 506 6.23 -24.02 -40.46
N GLU A 507 7.51 -23.70 -40.72
CA GLU A 507 8.65 -24.42 -40.15
C GLU A 507 8.82 -24.17 -38.64
N VAL A 508 8.59 -22.94 -38.18
CA VAL A 508 8.59 -22.61 -36.74
C VAL A 508 7.51 -23.40 -35.99
N GLU A 509 6.30 -23.51 -36.53
CA GLU A 509 5.23 -24.34 -35.94
C GLU A 509 5.54 -25.84 -35.95
N LYS A 510 6.21 -26.36 -36.99
CA LYS A 510 6.69 -27.76 -37.02
C LYS A 510 7.72 -28.00 -35.92
N HIS A 511 8.71 -27.11 -35.79
CA HIS A 511 9.75 -27.22 -34.77
C HIS A 511 9.18 -27.14 -33.35
N ARG A 512 8.18 -26.28 -33.11
CA ARG A 512 7.47 -26.22 -31.82
C ARG A 512 6.77 -27.53 -31.46
N LYS A 513 6.23 -28.25 -32.45
CA LYS A 513 5.54 -29.55 -32.26
C LYS A 513 6.51 -30.69 -31.95
N THR A 514 7.74 -30.68 -32.45
CA THR A 514 8.76 -31.68 -32.10
C THR A 514 9.42 -31.39 -30.74
N VAL A 515 9.75 -30.14 -30.43
CA VAL A 515 10.38 -29.78 -29.13
C VAL A 515 9.44 -30.00 -27.96
N ALA A 516 8.13 -29.75 -28.12
CA ALA A 516 7.14 -29.96 -27.05
C ALA A 516 6.95 -31.44 -26.63
N GLY A 517 7.50 -32.40 -27.38
CA GLY A 517 7.42 -33.83 -27.06
C GLY A 517 8.49 -34.33 -26.07
N VAL A 518 9.45 -33.49 -25.66
CA VAL A 518 10.57 -33.88 -24.78
C VAL A 518 10.75 -32.86 -23.66
N HIS A 519 10.61 -33.31 -22.40
CA HIS A 519 10.97 -32.53 -21.21
C HIS A 519 11.84 -33.39 -20.29
N GLN A 520 12.98 -32.84 -19.86
CA GLN A 520 13.86 -33.44 -18.85
C GLN A 520 14.45 -32.33 -17.97
N VAL A 521 14.76 -32.68 -16.72
CA VAL A 521 15.15 -31.73 -15.65
C VAL A 521 16.65 -31.42 -15.71
N GLY A 522 17.03 -30.16 -15.45
CA GLY A 522 18.42 -29.75 -15.19
C GLY A 522 18.60 -28.25 -15.02
N GLU A 523 19.22 -27.81 -13.92
CA GLU A 523 19.62 -26.42 -13.69
C GLU A 523 21.05 -26.14 -14.21
N ALA A 524 21.24 -25.00 -14.89
CA ALA A 524 22.55 -24.34 -15.04
C ALA A 524 22.35 -22.85 -15.42
N PRO A 525 23.20 -21.90 -14.96
CA PRO A 525 22.96 -20.47 -15.13
C PRO A 525 23.74 -19.81 -16.29
N ALA A 526 23.12 -18.86 -17.01
CA ALA A 526 23.83 -17.91 -17.89
C ALA A 526 23.05 -16.63 -18.25
N SER A 527 23.82 -15.54 -18.43
CA SER A 527 23.57 -14.34 -19.26
C SER A 527 22.36 -13.42 -18.98
N THR A 528 22.68 -12.28 -18.38
CA THR A 528 21.85 -11.07 -18.31
C THR A 528 21.74 -10.35 -19.66
N VAL A 529 20.60 -10.53 -20.36
CA VAL A 529 20.04 -9.54 -21.31
C VAL A 529 18.54 -9.44 -21.03
N CYS A 530 17.94 -8.25 -21.21
CA CYS A 530 16.63 -7.87 -20.68
C CYS A 530 15.42 -8.69 -21.19
N ARG A 531 15.26 -9.91 -20.69
CA ARG A 531 14.02 -10.69 -20.80
C ARG A 531 12.96 -10.06 -19.90
N ARG A 532 11.78 -9.75 -20.46
CA ARG A 532 10.55 -9.57 -19.67
C ARG A 532 10.27 -10.89 -18.93
N PRO A 533 10.06 -10.89 -17.60
CA PRO A 533 9.82 -12.14 -16.89
C PRO A 533 8.56 -12.83 -17.42
N LEU A 534 8.68 -14.09 -17.82
CA LEU A 534 7.50 -14.90 -18.13
C LEU A 534 6.64 -15.00 -16.87
N ARG A 535 5.32 -14.94 -17.07
CA ARG A 535 4.35 -15.14 -16.01
C ARG A 535 4.50 -16.57 -15.48
N ARG A 536 4.50 -16.71 -14.16
CA ARG A 536 4.64 -18.00 -13.49
C ARG A 536 3.40 -18.26 -12.65
N HIS A 537 3.05 -19.55 -12.57
CA HIS A 537 2.24 -20.03 -11.47
C HIS A 537 3.03 -19.84 -10.17
N ARG A 538 2.36 -19.43 -9.09
CA ARG A 538 2.96 -19.26 -7.76
C ARG A 538 1.98 -19.69 -6.67
N LEU A 539 2.55 -20.14 -5.56
CA LEU A 539 1.83 -20.35 -4.30
C LEU A 539 1.49 -19.00 -3.64
N ILE A 540 0.48 -18.96 -2.77
CA ILE A 540 0.12 -17.74 -2.03
C ILE A 540 1.28 -17.30 -1.12
N SER A 541 2.03 -18.25 -0.52
CA SER A 541 3.25 -17.99 0.24
C SER A 541 4.37 -17.30 -0.56
N GLU A 542 4.42 -17.51 -1.88
CA GLU A 542 5.39 -16.89 -2.80
C GLU A 542 4.89 -15.58 -3.43
N ALA A 543 3.65 -15.19 -3.15
CA ALA A 543 2.98 -14.07 -3.77
C ALA A 543 3.28 -12.75 -3.02
N GLY A 544 3.96 -11.82 -3.70
CA GLY A 544 4.32 -10.50 -3.14
C GLY A 544 4.25 -9.38 -4.19
N PRO A 545 4.11 -8.11 -3.77
CA PRO A 545 3.90 -6.96 -4.67
C PRO A 545 5.10 -6.68 -5.60
N ASP A 546 6.32 -6.94 -5.13
CA ASP A 546 7.56 -6.73 -5.86
C ASP A 546 8.03 -7.97 -6.63
N VAL A 547 7.34 -9.10 -6.50
CA VAL A 547 7.70 -10.38 -7.11
C VAL A 547 7.54 -10.31 -8.63
N GLU A 548 8.51 -10.83 -9.38
CA GLU A 548 8.47 -10.74 -10.84
C GLU A 548 7.33 -11.57 -11.47
N PRO A 549 6.61 -11.02 -12.47
CA PRO A 549 6.66 -9.63 -12.96
C PRO A 549 5.70 -8.66 -12.22
N GLN A 550 6.23 -7.72 -11.42
CA GLN A 550 5.49 -6.59 -10.80
C GLN A 550 4.23 -6.97 -10.01
N GLY A 551 4.31 -8.09 -9.29
CA GLY A 551 3.24 -8.69 -8.50
C GLY A 551 2.24 -9.52 -9.31
N TYR A 552 2.38 -9.62 -10.64
CA TYR A 552 1.49 -10.47 -11.45
C TYR A 552 1.87 -11.95 -11.36
N PHE A 553 0.88 -12.80 -11.09
CA PHE A 553 1.02 -14.25 -11.00
C PHE A 553 -0.23 -14.96 -11.53
N ASP A 554 -0.06 -16.24 -11.82
CA ASP A 554 -1.15 -17.20 -11.98
C ASP A 554 -1.18 -18.09 -10.73
N CYS A 555 -2.34 -18.61 -10.32
CA CYS A 555 -2.47 -19.51 -9.18
C CYS A 555 -3.60 -20.53 -9.35
N THR A 556 -3.60 -21.55 -8.49
CA THR A 556 -4.64 -22.60 -8.41
C THR A 556 -5.10 -22.67 -6.96
N VAL A 557 -6.37 -22.39 -6.72
CA VAL A 557 -6.92 -22.07 -5.40
C VAL A 557 -8.29 -22.70 -5.19
N GLU A 558 -8.66 -22.87 -3.92
CA GLU A 558 -10.03 -23.10 -3.49
C GLU A 558 -10.69 -21.77 -3.09
N VAL A 559 -11.96 -21.60 -3.47
CA VAL A 559 -12.78 -20.46 -3.06
C VAL A 559 -13.42 -20.76 -1.72
N LEU A 560 -13.23 -19.87 -0.74
CA LEU A 560 -13.83 -20.02 0.59
C LEU A 560 -15.08 -19.13 0.76
N HIS A 561 -15.07 -17.93 0.17
CA HIS A 561 -16.17 -16.98 0.26
C HIS A 561 -16.12 -15.93 -0.86
N GLY A 562 -17.25 -15.31 -1.18
CA GLY A 562 -17.34 -14.19 -2.10
C GLY A 562 -18.54 -13.29 -1.80
N HIS A 563 -18.37 -11.97 -1.93
CA HIS A 563 -19.49 -11.02 -1.83
C HIS A 563 -19.29 -9.75 -2.65
N MET A 564 -20.39 -9.15 -3.09
CA MET A 564 -20.43 -7.84 -3.74
C MET A 564 -20.33 -6.72 -2.69
N ASN A 565 -19.51 -5.70 -2.94
CA ASN A 565 -19.42 -4.49 -2.11
C ASN A 565 -20.29 -3.35 -2.71
N ASP A 566 -20.69 -2.40 -1.87
CA ASP A 566 -21.49 -1.21 -2.23
C ASP A 566 -20.87 -0.34 -3.37
N ASN A 567 -19.58 -0.52 -3.66
CA ASN A 567 -18.83 0.18 -4.70
C ASN A 567 -18.78 -0.56 -6.05
N GLY A 568 -19.40 -1.73 -6.18
CA GLY A 568 -19.36 -2.57 -7.39
C GLY A 568 -18.10 -3.43 -7.54
N VAL A 569 -17.25 -3.52 -6.51
CA VAL A 569 -16.10 -4.43 -6.45
C VAL A 569 -16.53 -5.72 -5.76
N TYR A 570 -16.23 -6.87 -6.34
CA TYR A 570 -16.50 -8.15 -5.70
C TYR A 570 -15.27 -8.58 -4.88
N SER A 571 -15.44 -8.87 -3.59
CA SER A 571 -14.37 -9.39 -2.74
C SER A 571 -14.47 -10.92 -2.70
N LEU A 572 -13.50 -11.58 -3.30
CA LEU A 572 -13.34 -13.03 -3.32
C LEU A 572 -12.26 -13.42 -2.30
N TYR A 573 -12.47 -14.49 -1.56
CA TYR A 573 -11.53 -15.02 -0.57
C TYR A 573 -11.12 -16.43 -0.98
N VAL A 574 -9.82 -16.64 -1.17
CA VAL A 574 -9.27 -17.88 -1.73
C VAL A 574 -8.10 -18.39 -0.92
N THR A 575 -7.87 -19.70 -0.91
CA THR A 575 -6.68 -20.31 -0.31
C THR A 575 -6.05 -21.32 -1.26
N ASP A 576 -4.74 -21.51 -1.13
CA ASP A 576 -4.02 -22.64 -1.72
C ASP A 576 -3.39 -23.55 -0.65
N TYR A 577 -3.78 -23.36 0.62
CA TYR A 577 -3.21 -23.98 1.82
C TYR A 577 -1.72 -23.68 2.05
N THR A 578 -1.23 -22.50 1.65
CA THR A 578 0.12 -22.01 1.99
C THR A 578 0.09 -20.71 2.81
N LEU A 579 0.98 -20.61 3.79
CA LEU A 579 1.07 -19.48 4.74
C LEU A 579 1.78 -18.29 4.10
N ASN A 580 1.19 -17.08 4.18
CA ASN A 580 1.87 -15.84 3.78
C ASN A 580 1.82 -14.81 4.93
N PRO A 581 2.93 -14.59 5.67
CA PRO A 581 2.99 -13.67 6.81
C PRO A 581 2.71 -12.17 6.51
N ALA A 582 2.56 -11.78 5.24
CA ALA A 582 2.24 -10.41 4.83
C ALA A 582 0.74 -10.18 4.55
N ILE A 583 -0.08 -11.24 4.55
CA ILE A 583 -1.55 -11.16 4.41
C ILE A 583 -2.19 -10.75 5.75
N THR A 584 -3.33 -10.06 5.71
CA THR A 584 -4.16 -9.86 6.92
C THR A 584 -4.90 -11.16 7.23
N PRO A 585 -4.81 -11.72 8.46
CA PRO A 585 -5.59 -12.89 8.85
C PRO A 585 -7.08 -12.67 8.57
N VAL A 586 -7.75 -13.62 7.90
CA VAL A 586 -9.16 -13.44 7.53
C VAL A 586 -10.09 -13.87 8.67
N GLN A 587 -10.72 -12.88 9.28
CA GLN A 587 -11.44 -13.04 10.55
C GLN A 587 -12.96 -12.97 10.30
N SER A 588 -13.53 -14.08 9.82
CA SER A 588 -14.97 -14.19 9.50
C SER A 588 -15.49 -15.57 9.91
N GLU A 589 -16.78 -15.66 10.28
CA GLU A 589 -17.41 -16.89 10.81
C GLU A 589 -17.34 -18.11 9.86
N TRP A 590 -17.14 -17.88 8.56
CA TRP A 590 -16.94 -18.94 7.55
C TRP A 590 -15.49 -19.43 7.42
N CYS A 591 -14.51 -18.76 8.06
CA CYS A 591 -13.10 -19.11 7.97
C CYS A 591 -12.62 -19.76 9.29
N PRO A 592 -12.15 -21.02 9.27
CA PRO A 592 -11.53 -21.64 10.44
C PRO A 592 -10.30 -20.86 10.90
N VAL A 593 -10.10 -20.75 12.22
CA VAL A 593 -9.00 -19.95 12.81
C VAL A 593 -7.63 -20.39 12.27
N GLY A 594 -7.37 -21.71 12.23
CA GLY A 594 -6.14 -22.28 11.66
C GLY A 594 -6.01 -22.21 10.13
N LEU A 595 -6.96 -21.57 9.44
CA LEU A 595 -6.89 -21.25 8.01
C LEU A 595 -6.66 -19.75 7.75
N ALA A 596 -6.98 -18.87 8.70
CA ALA A 596 -7.06 -17.42 8.51
C ALA A 596 -5.82 -16.78 7.85
N ASP A 597 -4.62 -17.25 8.21
CA ASP A 597 -3.33 -16.75 7.70
C ASP A 597 -2.95 -17.30 6.30
N HIS A 598 -3.79 -18.18 5.75
CA HIS A 598 -3.62 -18.85 4.45
C HIS A 598 -4.65 -18.34 3.41
N VAL A 599 -5.47 -17.34 3.74
CA VAL A 599 -6.57 -16.84 2.88
C VAL A 599 -6.21 -15.50 2.25
N LEU A 600 -5.97 -15.49 0.95
CA LEU A 600 -5.81 -14.27 0.18
C LEU A 600 -7.18 -13.64 -0.13
N LYS A 601 -7.43 -12.43 0.38
CA LYS A 601 -8.48 -11.55 -0.16
C LYS A 601 -8.05 -11.07 -1.56
N VAL A 602 -8.91 -11.29 -2.55
CA VAL A 602 -8.77 -10.81 -3.93
C VAL A 602 -9.89 -9.84 -4.24
N GLU A 603 -9.56 -8.59 -4.54
CA GLU A 603 -10.53 -7.65 -5.08
C GLU A 603 -10.70 -7.87 -6.60
N VAL A 604 -11.93 -8.11 -7.02
CA VAL A 604 -12.30 -8.38 -8.40
C VAL A 604 -13.04 -7.17 -8.99
N TRP A 605 -12.53 -6.68 -10.12
CA TRP A 605 -12.92 -5.42 -10.76
C TRP A 605 -13.32 -5.62 -12.23
N ASP A 606 -14.05 -4.64 -12.78
CA ASP A 606 -14.48 -4.58 -14.18
C ASP A 606 -15.11 -5.91 -14.64
N ALA A 607 -14.80 -6.38 -15.86
CA ALA A 607 -15.38 -7.59 -16.45
C ALA A 607 -15.02 -8.92 -15.75
N ALA A 608 -14.18 -8.90 -14.71
CA ALA A 608 -13.94 -10.10 -13.89
C ALA A 608 -15.03 -10.34 -12.84
N VAL A 609 -15.86 -9.32 -12.52
CA VAL A 609 -16.90 -9.40 -11.49
C VAL A 609 -17.95 -10.45 -11.82
N GLU A 610 -18.45 -10.47 -13.07
CA GLU A 610 -19.47 -11.44 -13.52
C GLU A 610 -18.99 -12.89 -13.33
N ALA A 611 -17.72 -13.17 -13.69
CA ALA A 611 -17.12 -14.48 -13.51
C ALA A 611 -16.94 -14.85 -12.02
N ALA A 612 -16.59 -13.89 -11.16
CA ALA A 612 -16.42 -14.12 -9.73
C ALA A 612 -17.74 -14.29 -8.97
N GLN A 613 -18.84 -13.73 -9.48
CA GLN A 613 -20.19 -14.01 -8.98
C GLN A 613 -20.66 -15.45 -9.25
N SER A 614 -20.05 -16.14 -10.23
CA SER A 614 -20.27 -17.57 -10.50
C SER A 614 -19.26 -18.52 -9.85
N MET A 615 -18.43 -18.04 -8.92
CA MET A 615 -17.47 -18.85 -8.15
C MET A 615 -18.05 -19.15 -6.77
N PHE A 616 -18.36 -20.42 -6.47
CA PHE A 616 -18.99 -20.82 -5.20
C PHE A 616 -17.96 -21.32 -4.17
N ALA A 617 -18.34 -21.29 -2.88
CA ALA A 617 -17.49 -21.77 -1.80
C ALA A 617 -17.30 -23.30 -1.84
N GLY A 618 -16.07 -23.77 -1.64
CA GLY A 618 -15.66 -25.16 -1.75
C GLY A 618 -15.28 -25.61 -3.16
N GLU A 619 -15.43 -24.75 -4.18
CA GLU A 619 -15.01 -25.02 -5.56
C GLU A 619 -13.56 -24.60 -5.83
N TYR A 620 -12.93 -25.25 -6.80
CA TYR A 620 -11.54 -25.04 -7.18
C TYR A 620 -11.42 -24.29 -8.51
N TYR A 621 -10.46 -23.37 -8.59
CA TYR A 621 -10.25 -22.51 -9.75
C TYR A 621 -8.77 -22.26 -10.05
N SER A 622 -8.41 -22.29 -11.33
CA SER A 622 -7.17 -21.69 -11.83
C SER A 622 -7.44 -20.22 -12.19
N ILE A 623 -6.77 -19.29 -11.49
CA ILE A 623 -6.88 -17.85 -11.69
C ILE A 623 -5.60 -17.36 -12.37
N LYS A 624 -5.71 -16.73 -13.54
CA LYS A 624 -4.56 -16.25 -14.32
C LYS A 624 -4.55 -14.74 -14.43
N ASN A 625 -3.37 -14.12 -14.42
CA ASN A 625 -3.19 -12.66 -14.35
C ASN A 625 -3.85 -12.06 -13.09
N ALA A 626 -3.75 -12.74 -11.95
CA ALA A 626 -3.92 -12.08 -10.66
C ALA A 626 -2.76 -11.11 -10.42
N ARG A 627 -2.96 -10.07 -9.61
CA ARG A 627 -1.88 -9.16 -9.18
C ARG A 627 -1.87 -8.97 -7.68
N VAL A 628 -0.74 -9.23 -7.04
CA VAL A 628 -0.47 -8.83 -5.66
C VAL A 628 -0.23 -7.34 -5.57
N MET A 629 -0.81 -6.68 -4.56
CA MET A 629 -0.57 -5.29 -4.21
C MET A 629 -0.48 -5.15 -2.69
N LEU A 630 0.01 -4.01 -2.22
CA LEU A 630 -0.18 -3.60 -0.83
C LEU A 630 -1.46 -2.75 -0.74
N SER A 631 -2.34 -3.15 0.16
CA SER A 631 -3.49 -2.38 0.60
C SER A 631 -3.06 -1.07 1.27
N HIS A 632 -4.01 -0.15 1.47
CA HIS A 632 -3.76 1.10 2.20
C HIS A 632 -3.34 0.89 3.67
N GLY A 633 -3.53 -0.31 4.22
CA GLY A 633 -3.05 -0.71 5.56
C GLY A 633 -1.65 -1.32 5.58
N GLY A 634 -0.99 -1.47 4.42
CA GLY A 634 0.33 -2.11 4.31
C GLY A 634 0.30 -3.65 4.20
N TYR A 635 -0.88 -4.26 4.21
CA TYR A 635 -1.07 -5.71 4.06
C TYR A 635 -1.18 -6.13 2.60
N VAL A 636 -0.76 -7.36 2.29
CA VAL A 636 -0.89 -7.97 0.97
C VAL A 636 -2.36 -8.26 0.63
N GLU A 637 -2.79 -7.77 -0.54
CA GLU A 637 -4.09 -8.09 -1.15
C GLU A 637 -3.93 -8.46 -2.63
N GLY A 638 -4.79 -9.34 -3.12
CA GLY A 638 -4.88 -9.70 -4.53
C GLY A 638 -5.80 -8.74 -5.30
N LYS A 639 -5.56 -8.58 -6.60
CA LYS A 639 -6.43 -7.87 -7.53
C LYS A 639 -6.61 -8.62 -8.84
N LEU A 640 -7.85 -8.77 -9.27
CA LEU A 640 -8.26 -9.36 -10.54
C LEU A 640 -9.09 -8.35 -11.35
N VAL A 641 -8.83 -8.26 -12.66
CA VAL A 641 -9.48 -7.28 -13.57
C VAL A 641 -9.87 -7.91 -14.92
N GLN A 642 -9.37 -9.11 -15.22
CA GLN A 642 -9.69 -9.86 -16.43
C GLN A 642 -10.41 -11.16 -16.01
N PRO A 643 -11.50 -11.57 -16.66
CA PRO A 643 -12.17 -12.85 -16.40
C PRO A 643 -11.35 -14.01 -16.95
N LYS A 644 -10.17 -14.24 -16.35
CA LYS A 644 -9.22 -15.29 -16.68
C LYS A 644 -9.21 -16.35 -15.57
N VAL A 645 -10.40 -16.84 -15.26
CA VAL A 645 -10.64 -17.92 -14.31
C VAL A 645 -11.11 -19.16 -15.07
N ARG A 646 -10.63 -20.34 -14.67
CA ARG A 646 -11.09 -21.64 -15.15
C ARG A 646 -11.49 -22.46 -13.93
N LYS A 647 -12.73 -22.98 -13.90
CA LYS A 647 -13.14 -23.96 -12.87
C LYS A 647 -12.35 -25.26 -13.07
N LEU A 648 -11.99 -25.91 -11.98
CA LEU A 648 -11.29 -27.19 -11.95
C LEU A 648 -12.20 -28.24 -11.32
N GLU A 649 -12.45 -29.33 -12.02
CA GLU A 649 -13.29 -30.42 -11.51
C GLU A 649 -12.40 -31.58 -11.02
N PRO A 650 -12.59 -32.09 -9.78
CA PRO A 650 -11.71 -33.10 -9.18
C PRO A 650 -11.47 -34.35 -10.05
N ASP A 651 -12.51 -34.83 -10.72
CA ASP A 651 -12.48 -36.10 -11.45
C ASP A 651 -11.84 -36.01 -12.85
N GLU A 652 -11.74 -34.80 -13.44
CA GLU A 652 -11.15 -34.58 -14.77
C GLU A 652 -9.76 -33.91 -14.71
N ASP A 653 -9.64 -32.87 -13.88
CA ASP A 653 -8.39 -32.11 -13.74
C ASP A 653 -7.42 -32.73 -12.73
N GLY A 654 -7.88 -33.57 -11.80
CA GLY A 654 -7.08 -34.05 -10.66
C GLY A 654 -5.81 -34.83 -11.02
N ASP A 655 -5.83 -35.58 -12.13
CA ASP A 655 -4.64 -36.25 -12.69
C ASP A 655 -4.01 -35.51 -13.88
N THR A 656 -4.66 -34.47 -14.40
CA THR A 656 -4.24 -33.72 -15.60
C THR A 656 -3.46 -32.43 -15.27
N ASP A 657 -3.90 -31.68 -14.26
CA ASP A 657 -3.30 -30.40 -13.84
C ASP A 657 -2.42 -30.59 -12.60
N SER A 658 -1.10 -30.59 -12.82
CA SER A 658 -0.10 -30.79 -11.76
C SER A 658 -0.19 -29.75 -10.62
N TYR A 659 -0.71 -28.55 -10.85
CA TYR A 659 -0.88 -27.56 -9.80
C TYR A 659 -2.14 -27.82 -8.95
N PHE A 660 -3.18 -28.37 -9.58
CA PHE A 660 -4.40 -28.77 -8.89
C PHE A 660 -4.19 -30.02 -8.04
N LYS A 661 -3.46 -31.03 -8.56
CA LYS A 661 -3.04 -32.20 -7.77
C LYS A 661 -2.30 -31.80 -6.49
N ALA A 662 -1.31 -30.91 -6.63
CA ALA A 662 -0.58 -30.36 -5.49
C ALA A 662 -1.46 -29.54 -4.51
N LEU A 663 -2.53 -28.88 -4.98
CA LEU A 663 -3.51 -28.20 -4.12
C LEU A 663 -4.29 -29.21 -3.26
N LEU A 664 -4.78 -30.29 -3.88
CA LEU A 664 -5.52 -31.35 -3.18
C LEU A 664 -4.65 -32.08 -2.14
N GLU A 665 -3.37 -32.30 -2.44
CA GLU A 665 -2.39 -32.85 -1.50
C GLU A 665 -2.17 -31.92 -0.28
N ARG A 666 -1.99 -30.60 -0.50
CA ARG A 666 -1.86 -29.62 0.60
C ARG A 666 -3.14 -29.50 1.43
N LYS A 667 -4.32 -29.51 0.80
CA LYS A 667 -5.62 -29.54 1.49
C LYS A 667 -5.72 -30.74 2.44
N LYS A 668 -5.37 -31.94 1.95
CA LYS A 668 -5.36 -33.16 2.75
C LYS A 668 -4.36 -33.10 3.91
N ALA A 669 -3.19 -32.51 3.70
CA ALA A 669 -2.20 -32.31 4.76
C ALA A 669 -2.70 -31.35 5.85
N TRP A 670 -3.27 -30.20 5.46
CA TRP A 670 -3.85 -29.21 6.38
C TRP A 670 -5.03 -29.81 7.18
N GLN A 671 -5.92 -30.56 6.52
CA GLN A 671 -7.00 -31.29 7.20
C GLN A 671 -6.45 -32.31 8.22
N THR A 672 -5.44 -33.08 7.83
CA THR A 672 -4.82 -34.09 8.71
C THR A 672 -4.15 -33.45 9.94
N ALA A 673 -3.55 -32.27 9.78
CA ALA A 673 -2.93 -31.53 10.88
C ALA A 673 -3.96 -30.92 11.87
N ASN A 674 -5.13 -30.50 11.38
CA ASN A 674 -6.12 -29.76 12.18
C ASN A 674 -7.32 -30.60 12.66
N SER A 675 -7.51 -31.82 12.15
CA SER A 675 -8.59 -32.74 12.58
C SER A 675 -8.44 -33.30 14.00
N THR A 676 -7.39 -32.95 14.73
CA THR A 676 -7.12 -33.42 16.10
C THR A 676 -7.60 -32.47 17.20
N ASP A 677 -8.03 -31.23 16.88
CA ASP A 677 -8.28 -30.19 17.89
C ASP A 677 -9.66 -29.52 17.78
N ASP A 678 -10.71 -30.29 18.14
CA ASP A 678 -12.11 -29.82 18.27
C ASP A 678 -12.30 -28.64 19.25
N LYS A 679 -11.26 -28.20 19.98
CA LYS A 679 -11.30 -26.99 20.82
C LYS A 679 -11.21 -25.70 20.00
N ALA A 680 -10.62 -25.74 18.80
CA ALA A 680 -10.21 -24.55 18.04
C ALA A 680 -11.35 -23.61 17.60
N ASN A 681 -12.62 -24.07 17.63
CA ASN A 681 -13.78 -23.27 17.21
C ASN A 681 -14.49 -22.52 18.36
N LYS A 682 -14.04 -22.61 19.62
CA LYS A 682 -14.62 -21.82 20.71
C LYS A 682 -13.94 -20.44 20.78
N LEU A 683 -14.47 -19.48 20.02
CA LEU A 683 -14.03 -18.07 20.06
C LEU A 683 -14.19 -17.48 21.47
N GLU A 684 -13.07 -17.35 22.19
CA GLU A 684 -13.03 -16.83 23.55
C GLU A 684 -13.38 -15.33 23.59
N TYR A 685 -13.97 -14.89 24.70
CA TYR A 685 -14.29 -13.48 24.94
C TYR A 685 -13.09 -12.84 25.62
N LEU A 686 -12.42 -11.94 24.90
CA LEU A 686 -11.23 -11.23 25.39
C LEU A 686 -11.54 -9.73 25.52
N THR A 687 -10.88 -9.08 26.47
CA THR A 687 -10.79 -7.63 26.56
C THR A 687 -9.90 -7.07 25.45
N ILE A 688 -9.97 -5.76 25.17
CA ILE A 688 -9.14 -5.10 24.13
C ILE A 688 -7.62 -5.17 24.43
N GLU A 689 -7.24 -5.43 25.68
CA GLU A 689 -5.85 -5.48 26.15
C GLU A 689 -5.21 -6.88 26.12
N GLU A 690 -6.01 -7.95 26.15
CA GLU A 690 -5.56 -9.35 26.01
C GLU A 690 -5.23 -9.74 24.54
N VAL A 691 -5.17 -8.76 23.63
CA VAL A 691 -5.26 -8.98 22.18
C VAL A 691 -3.95 -8.65 21.50
N SER A 692 -3.36 -9.67 20.87
CA SER A 692 -2.24 -9.49 19.96
C SER A 692 -2.68 -8.69 18.72
N GLU A 693 -1.85 -7.75 18.26
CA GLU A 693 -2.12 -7.03 17.01
C GLU A 693 -2.38 -8.03 15.87
N ARG A 694 -3.45 -7.78 15.08
CA ARG A 694 -3.92 -8.60 13.94
C ARG A 694 -4.70 -9.88 14.31
N GLN A 695 -5.00 -10.14 15.59
CA GLN A 695 -6.00 -11.16 15.98
C GLN A 695 -7.41 -10.56 16.14
N HIS A 696 -8.45 -11.39 15.98
CA HIS A 696 -9.84 -11.04 16.30
C HIS A 696 -10.40 -11.96 17.39
N PHE A 697 -11.38 -11.42 18.11
CA PHE A 697 -11.89 -11.91 19.39
C PHE A 697 -13.29 -11.31 19.62
N ASN A 698 -14.07 -11.85 20.55
CA ASN A 698 -15.35 -11.23 20.92
C ASN A 698 -15.11 -10.04 21.86
N CYS A 699 -15.14 -8.82 21.31
CA CYS A 699 -14.66 -7.60 21.99
C CYS A 699 -15.71 -6.79 22.76
N VAL A 700 -15.27 -6.11 23.81
CA VAL A 700 -15.99 -5.00 24.47
C VAL A 700 -15.30 -3.68 24.11
N VAL A 701 -16.03 -2.73 23.53
CA VAL A 701 -15.48 -1.46 23.03
C VAL A 701 -15.91 -0.27 23.90
N GLU A 702 -14.95 0.41 24.52
CA GLU A 702 -15.20 1.71 25.16
C GLU A 702 -15.37 2.80 24.08
N ILE A 703 -16.40 3.65 24.21
CA ILE A 703 -16.67 4.75 23.26
C ILE A 703 -16.65 6.08 24.02
N ALA A 704 -15.63 6.90 23.73
CA ALA A 704 -15.55 8.27 24.23
C ALA A 704 -16.49 9.20 23.45
N LEU A 705 -17.32 9.91 24.21
CA LEU A 705 -18.35 10.81 23.72
C LEU A 705 -18.06 12.24 24.23
N PHE A 706 -18.02 13.19 23.31
CA PHE A 706 -17.58 14.56 23.56
C PHE A 706 -18.69 15.58 23.28
N ASP A 707 -18.63 16.74 23.92
CA ASP A 707 -19.57 17.85 23.74
C ASP A 707 -21.05 17.37 23.87
N ASN A 708 -21.91 17.78 22.93
CA ASN A 708 -23.33 17.43 22.85
C ASN A 708 -23.59 15.90 22.76
N GLN A 709 -22.58 15.06 22.53
CA GLN A 709 -22.74 13.61 22.57
C GLN A 709 -22.88 13.07 24.01
N ILE A 710 -22.46 13.84 25.03
CA ILE A 710 -22.58 13.46 26.45
C ILE A 710 -24.05 13.42 26.88
N GLU A 711 -24.90 14.31 26.38
CA GLU A 711 -26.35 14.26 26.63
C GLU A 711 -26.99 13.03 26.00
N MET A 712 -26.53 12.62 24.82
CA MET A 712 -26.95 11.37 24.19
C MET A 712 -26.50 10.15 24.99
N ALA A 713 -25.31 10.19 25.60
CA ALA A 713 -24.81 9.12 26.48
C ALA A 713 -25.74 8.91 27.69
N ARG A 714 -26.23 10.00 28.30
CA ARG A 714 -27.22 9.96 29.39
C ARG A 714 -28.58 9.39 28.97
N ALA A 715 -28.86 9.34 27.67
CA ALA A 715 -30.07 8.74 27.10
C ALA A 715 -29.85 7.29 26.57
N VAL A 716 -28.67 6.71 26.78
CA VAL A 716 -28.42 5.28 26.53
C VAL A 716 -28.89 4.46 27.73
N GLN A 717 -29.68 3.42 27.47
CA GLN A 717 -30.19 2.49 28.48
C GLN A 717 -29.50 1.13 28.33
N ALA A 718 -29.05 0.55 29.45
CA ALA A 718 -28.44 -0.77 29.47
C ALA A 718 -29.39 -1.83 28.88
N GLY A 719 -28.84 -2.82 28.16
CA GLY A 719 -29.60 -3.91 27.54
C GLY A 719 -30.39 -3.55 26.27
N SER A 720 -30.56 -2.26 25.95
CA SER A 720 -31.19 -1.78 24.72
C SER A 720 -30.24 -1.80 23.51
N PHE A 721 -30.79 -1.90 22.31
CA PHE A 721 -30.04 -1.98 21.05
C PHE A 721 -29.89 -0.59 20.40
N TYR A 722 -28.71 -0.30 19.84
CA TYR A 722 -28.40 1.00 19.23
C TYR A 722 -27.68 0.86 17.89
N THR A 723 -27.97 1.76 16.94
CA THR A 723 -27.11 1.99 15.77
C THR A 723 -26.19 3.18 16.04
N ILE A 724 -24.88 2.94 15.99
CA ILE A 724 -23.85 3.97 16.14
C ILE A 724 -23.21 4.23 14.77
N LYS A 725 -23.25 5.48 14.31
CA LYS A 725 -22.76 5.88 12.97
C LYS A 725 -21.45 6.68 13.06
N LYS A 726 -20.59 6.55 12.06
CA LYS A 726 -19.28 7.22 11.97
C LYS A 726 -18.34 6.95 13.18
N LEU A 727 -18.49 5.80 13.85
CA LEU A 727 -17.55 5.35 14.87
C LEU A 727 -16.16 5.18 14.26
N ARG A 728 -15.14 5.71 14.92
CA ARG A 728 -13.73 5.56 14.55
C ARG A 728 -12.98 5.01 15.73
N LEU A 729 -12.45 3.79 15.62
CA LEU A 729 -11.46 3.32 16.57
C LEU A 729 -10.19 4.17 16.43
N LYS A 730 -9.62 4.55 17.57
CA LYS A 730 -8.32 5.21 17.69
C LYS A 730 -7.55 4.53 18.80
N HIS A 731 -6.23 4.46 18.67
CA HIS A 731 -5.38 4.19 19.83
C HIS A 731 -5.54 5.36 20.81
N SER A 732 -5.89 5.08 22.07
CA SER A 732 -5.87 6.08 23.12
C SER A 732 -4.43 6.35 23.51
N THR A 733 -4.01 7.62 23.49
CA THR A 733 -2.68 8.01 23.97
C THR A 733 -2.60 7.92 25.50
N THR A 734 -3.72 8.11 26.20
CA THR A 734 -3.78 8.17 27.67
C THR A 734 -4.03 6.82 28.33
N ALA A 735 -4.62 5.85 27.62
CA ALA A 735 -5.05 4.56 28.18
C ALA A 735 -4.37 3.33 27.57
N GLY A 736 -3.55 3.49 26.51
CA GLY A 736 -2.92 2.36 25.80
C GLY A 736 -3.89 1.48 24.98
N GLN A 737 -5.18 1.51 25.26
CA GLN A 737 -6.21 0.70 24.61
C GLN A 737 -6.83 1.39 23.38
N PHE A 738 -7.49 0.62 22.51
CA PHE A 738 -8.30 1.15 21.41
C PHE A 738 -9.65 1.68 21.90
N GLN A 739 -9.88 2.98 21.71
CA GLN A 739 -11.10 3.68 22.12
C GLN A 739 -11.88 4.14 20.88
N GLY A 740 -13.20 3.96 20.91
CA GLY A 740 -14.11 4.46 19.89
C GLY A 740 -14.38 5.96 20.04
N GLN A 741 -14.21 6.75 18.98
CA GLN A 741 -14.56 8.17 18.97
C GLN A 741 -15.62 8.48 17.88
N LEU A 742 -16.64 9.27 18.23
CA LEU A 742 -17.65 9.76 17.29
C LEU A 742 -17.27 11.13 16.72
N GLY A 743 -17.15 11.22 15.40
CA GLY A 743 -16.68 12.43 14.72
C GLY A 743 -17.78 13.48 14.48
N GLY A 744 -17.80 14.53 15.30
CA GLY A 744 -18.56 15.77 15.09
C GLY A 744 -19.84 15.90 15.94
N SER A 745 -20.42 17.10 15.94
CA SER A 745 -21.60 17.48 16.75
C SER A 745 -22.95 16.98 16.19
N GLU A 746 -22.95 15.87 15.44
CA GLU A 746 -24.15 15.24 14.91
C GLU A 746 -24.71 14.20 15.90
N ARG A 747 -26.03 14.01 15.92
CA ARG A 747 -26.63 12.88 16.62
C ARG A 747 -26.30 11.58 15.88
N LEU A 748 -25.28 10.88 16.36
CA LEU A 748 -24.72 9.68 15.72
C LEU A 748 -25.10 8.35 16.39
N ILE A 749 -25.64 8.40 17.61
CA ILE A 749 -26.23 7.26 18.33
C ILE A 749 -27.75 7.31 18.18
N PHE A 750 -28.33 6.22 17.67
CA PHE A 750 -29.77 6.06 17.46
C PHE A 750 -30.25 4.82 18.22
N LEU A 751 -31.26 4.97 19.09
CA LEU A 751 -31.97 3.83 19.66
C LEU A 751 -32.60 3.02 18.54
N PHE A 752 -32.39 1.71 18.52
CA PHE A 752 -33.01 0.84 17.54
C PHE A 752 -34.49 0.68 17.88
N ASN A 753 -35.39 0.96 16.93
CA ASN A 753 -36.83 0.78 17.15
C ASN A 753 -37.15 -0.73 17.22
N PRO A 754 -37.62 -1.29 18.34
CA PRO A 754 -37.89 -2.72 18.48
C PRO A 754 -39.06 -3.22 17.62
N ARG A 755 -39.83 -2.32 17.00
CA ARG A 755 -40.90 -2.64 16.03
C ARG A 755 -40.43 -2.66 14.57
N ASN A 756 -39.13 -2.47 14.31
CA ASN A 756 -38.57 -2.46 12.96
C ASN A 756 -37.94 -3.81 12.64
N ASN A 757 -38.49 -4.54 11.65
CA ASN A 757 -37.99 -5.84 11.19
C ASN A 757 -36.69 -5.69 10.35
N ASP A 758 -35.63 -5.17 10.95
CA ASP A 758 -34.29 -5.18 10.37
C ASP A 758 -33.62 -6.52 10.70
N ALA A 759 -33.22 -7.27 9.68
CA ALA A 759 -32.54 -8.57 9.85
C ALA A 759 -31.28 -8.48 10.72
N ARG A 760 -30.61 -7.32 10.76
CA ARG A 760 -29.43 -7.08 11.62
C ARG A 760 -29.80 -6.97 13.10
N LEU A 761 -31.01 -6.50 13.43
CA LEU A 761 -31.51 -6.50 14.81
C LEU A 761 -31.88 -7.92 15.24
N GLU A 762 -32.60 -8.67 14.40
CA GLU A 762 -33.01 -10.04 14.73
C GLU A 762 -31.79 -10.96 14.88
N GLU A 763 -30.76 -10.81 14.05
CA GLU A 763 -29.50 -11.56 14.21
C GLU A 763 -28.72 -11.15 15.47
N LEU A 764 -28.79 -9.88 15.90
CA LEU A 764 -28.19 -9.43 17.15
C LEU A 764 -28.97 -9.94 18.38
N LYS A 765 -30.30 -9.98 18.31
CA LYS A 765 -31.16 -10.64 19.31
C LYS A 765 -30.85 -12.13 19.40
N ARG A 766 -30.80 -12.84 18.26
CA ARG A 766 -30.50 -14.28 18.18
C ARG A 766 -29.19 -14.63 18.88
N ARG A 767 -28.12 -13.84 18.64
CA ARG A 767 -26.82 -14.04 19.30
C ARG A 767 -26.86 -13.69 20.79
N LYS A 768 -27.55 -12.62 21.20
CA LYS A 768 -27.79 -12.29 22.61
C LYS A 768 -28.53 -13.42 23.34
N GLU A 769 -29.59 -13.96 22.74
CA GLU A 769 -30.34 -15.09 23.28
C GLU A 769 -29.52 -16.38 23.35
N ALA A 770 -28.72 -16.68 22.33
CA ALA A 770 -27.83 -17.85 22.34
C ALA A 770 -26.78 -17.75 23.45
N TRP A 771 -26.22 -16.55 23.67
CA TRP A 771 -25.31 -16.27 24.78
C TRP A 771 -26.02 -16.39 26.15
N GLN A 772 -27.22 -15.81 26.33
CA GLN A 772 -28.00 -15.99 27.56
C GLN A 772 -28.33 -17.46 27.82
N LYS A 773 -28.76 -18.21 26.79
CA LYS A 773 -29.02 -19.67 26.90
C LYS A 773 -27.75 -20.48 27.23
N SER A 774 -26.56 -19.98 26.89
CA SER A 774 -25.29 -20.60 27.29
C SER A 774 -24.86 -20.29 28.74
N LEU A 775 -25.45 -19.27 29.37
CA LEU A 775 -25.31 -18.97 30.81
C LEU A 775 -26.41 -19.63 31.65
N GLU A 776 -27.61 -19.78 31.09
CA GLU A 776 -28.78 -20.40 31.73
C GLU A 776 -28.77 -21.94 31.64
N ALA A 777 -27.87 -22.53 30.86
CA ALA A 777 -27.67 -23.98 30.82
C ALA A 777 -27.04 -24.45 32.15
N PRO A 778 -27.74 -25.22 33.00
CA PRO A 778 -27.16 -25.68 34.25
C PRO A 778 -26.04 -26.70 33.99
N ASP A 779 -24.96 -26.61 34.77
CA ASP A 779 -23.78 -27.50 34.68
C ASP A 779 -24.11 -28.97 35.03
N LYS A 780 -24.75 -29.65 34.07
CA LYS A 780 -24.94 -31.10 34.04
C LYS A 780 -23.91 -31.79 33.12
N VAL A 781 -22.69 -31.27 33.12
CA VAL A 781 -21.52 -32.00 32.63
C VAL A 781 -20.79 -32.58 33.84
N THR A 782 -21.17 -33.79 34.23
CA THR A 782 -20.32 -34.64 35.08
C THR A 782 -18.99 -34.81 34.37
N ARG A 783 -17.94 -34.10 34.82
CA ARG A 783 -16.60 -34.15 34.21
C ARG A 783 -16.01 -35.56 34.34
N SER A 784 -16.22 -36.40 33.32
CA SER A 784 -15.43 -37.60 33.10
C SER A 784 -14.00 -37.17 32.75
N ILE A 785 -13.14 -37.14 33.76
CA ILE A 785 -11.75 -36.72 33.67
C ILE A 785 -11.06 -37.56 32.57
N PRO A 786 -10.52 -36.94 31.50
CA PRO A 786 -9.69 -37.67 30.54
C PRO A 786 -8.40 -38.14 31.26
N PRO A 787 -7.88 -39.34 30.95
CA PRO A 787 -6.71 -39.88 31.64
C PRO A 787 -5.54 -38.89 31.52
N PRO A 788 -4.77 -38.64 32.61
CA PRO A 788 -3.77 -37.58 32.64
C PRO A 788 -2.66 -37.83 31.62
N GLY A 789 -2.66 -37.03 30.55
CA GLY A 789 -1.73 -37.11 29.43
C GLY A 789 -0.32 -36.63 29.77
N ASN A 790 0.37 -37.39 30.64
CA ASN A 790 1.81 -37.33 30.92
C ASN A 790 2.42 -35.93 31.13
N SER A 791 1.68 -35.02 31.77
CA SER A 791 2.26 -33.81 32.36
C SER A 791 3.28 -34.22 33.42
N GLY A 792 4.47 -33.59 33.42
CA GLY A 792 5.52 -33.89 34.41
C GLY A 792 5.00 -33.80 35.86
N PRO A 793 5.60 -34.55 36.80
CA PRO A 793 5.07 -34.75 38.15
C PRO A 793 4.72 -33.42 38.81
N ALA A 794 3.46 -33.32 39.27
CA ALA A 794 2.91 -32.11 39.86
C ALA A 794 3.85 -31.58 40.94
N ARG A 795 4.43 -30.40 40.72
CA ARG A 795 5.42 -29.83 41.64
C ARG A 795 4.76 -29.56 42.98
N ARG A 796 5.10 -30.38 43.98
CA ARG A 796 4.71 -30.19 45.39
C ARG A 796 4.98 -28.73 45.78
N ALA A 797 3.98 -28.08 46.38
CA ALA A 797 4.16 -26.76 46.93
C ALA A 797 5.17 -26.79 48.08
N LYS A 798 6.00 -25.75 48.17
CA LYS A 798 7.00 -25.59 49.21
C LYS A 798 6.43 -24.87 50.43
N LYS A 799 7.07 -25.08 51.58
CA LYS A 799 7.02 -24.14 52.71
C LYS A 799 7.86 -22.90 52.44
N ILE A 800 7.65 -21.82 53.20
CA ILE A 800 8.43 -20.58 53.10
C ILE A 800 9.90 -20.85 53.44
N ALA A 801 10.22 -21.55 54.52
CA ALA A 801 11.60 -21.95 54.82
C ALA A 801 12.26 -22.81 53.71
N GLU A 802 11.49 -23.66 53.00
CA GLU A 802 11.98 -24.43 51.84
C GLU A 802 12.22 -23.54 50.58
N LEU A 803 11.55 -22.39 50.50
CA LEU A 803 11.71 -21.39 49.43
C LEU A 803 12.91 -20.47 49.69
N GLU A 804 13.17 -20.12 50.95
CA GLU A 804 14.39 -19.42 51.36
C GLU A 804 15.63 -20.32 51.25
N ALA A 805 15.54 -21.58 51.69
CA ALA A 805 16.65 -22.54 51.66
C ALA A 805 16.97 -23.12 50.25
N ASP A 806 16.16 -22.86 49.22
CA ASP A 806 16.48 -23.32 47.85
C ASP A 806 17.83 -22.73 47.40
N THR A 807 18.63 -23.52 46.70
CA THR A 807 19.90 -23.07 46.08
C THR A 807 19.72 -22.66 44.62
N LYS A 808 18.57 -23.00 44.00
CA LYS A 808 18.25 -22.64 42.62
C LYS A 808 17.67 -21.24 42.57
N CYS A 809 18.43 -20.32 41.98
CA CYS A 809 18.03 -18.94 41.77
C CYS A 809 18.60 -18.46 40.43
N PRO A 810 17.79 -17.88 39.51
CA PRO A 810 16.36 -17.66 39.63
C PRO A 810 15.52 -18.96 39.56
N ASN A 811 14.35 -18.97 40.19
CA ASN A 811 13.44 -20.12 40.18
C ASN A 811 11.97 -19.71 40.41
N LYS A 812 11.03 -20.49 39.87
CA LYS A 812 9.58 -20.38 40.10
C LYS A 812 9.10 -21.50 41.01
N SER A 813 8.44 -21.16 42.12
CA SER A 813 7.92 -22.13 43.11
C SER A 813 6.46 -21.82 43.46
N ARG A 814 5.62 -22.85 43.68
CA ARG A 814 4.31 -22.68 44.32
C ARG A 814 4.46 -22.81 45.84
N ILE A 815 3.78 -21.94 46.60
CA ILE A 815 3.60 -22.04 48.05
C ILE A 815 2.11 -21.90 48.39
N PHE A 816 1.71 -22.34 49.58
CA PHE A 816 0.39 -22.05 50.15
C PHE A 816 0.57 -21.15 51.38
N ALA A 817 -0.08 -19.99 51.39
CA ALA A 817 0.09 -18.99 52.46
C ALA A 817 -1.15 -18.08 52.56
N ARG A 818 -1.37 -17.45 53.72
CA ARG A 818 -2.30 -16.32 53.89
C ARG A 818 -1.55 -14.98 53.83
N ILE A 819 -2.23 -13.88 53.56
CA ILE A 819 -1.64 -12.53 53.61
C ILE A 819 -1.87 -11.97 55.01
N ILE A 820 -0.83 -11.53 55.73
CA ILE A 820 -0.97 -10.99 57.10
C ILE A 820 -0.70 -9.50 57.20
N ASP A 821 -0.12 -8.87 56.18
CA ASP A 821 0.14 -7.42 56.11
C ASP A 821 0.43 -7.01 54.66
N PHE A 822 0.25 -5.73 54.29
CA PHE A 822 0.66 -5.23 52.96
C PHE A 822 1.21 -3.79 52.99
N ARG A 823 2.08 -3.44 52.03
CA ARG A 823 2.61 -2.08 51.84
C ARG A 823 2.49 -1.63 50.37
N PRO A 824 2.25 -0.34 50.10
CA PRO A 824 1.91 0.72 51.07
C PRO A 824 0.49 0.55 51.64
N TRP A 825 0.21 1.17 52.80
CA TRP A 825 -1.08 1.04 53.47
C TRP A 825 -2.22 1.76 52.74
N ASP A 826 -1.99 2.99 52.27
CA ASP A 826 -2.92 3.61 51.33
C ASP A 826 -2.75 2.94 49.97
N LEU A 827 -3.81 2.30 49.46
CA LEU A 827 -3.84 1.78 48.09
C LEU A 827 -3.55 2.89 47.06
N GLY A 828 -3.81 4.17 47.37
CA GLY A 828 -3.42 5.32 46.55
C GLY A 828 -1.90 5.47 46.32
N ASP A 829 -1.07 4.88 47.18
CA ASP A 829 0.38 4.81 47.01
C ASP A 829 0.84 3.54 46.25
N ALA A 830 -0.03 2.53 46.06
CA ALA A 830 0.30 1.26 45.39
C ALA A 830 0.40 1.36 43.85
N VAL A 831 0.31 2.58 43.31
CA VAL A 831 0.68 2.91 41.93
C VAL A 831 1.89 3.84 41.95
N MET A 832 2.94 3.38 41.28
CA MET A 832 4.16 4.14 41.04
C MET A 832 4.14 4.80 39.66
N LEU A 833 4.82 5.94 39.55
CA LEU A 833 5.06 6.63 38.28
C LEU A 833 6.41 6.18 37.72
N HIS A 834 6.46 5.76 36.46
CA HIS A 834 7.69 5.30 35.80
C HIS A 834 7.88 6.00 34.45
N CYS A 835 9.03 6.63 34.23
CA CYS A 835 9.35 7.21 32.94
C CYS A 835 9.91 6.15 31.97
N ALA A 836 9.09 5.77 30.99
CA ALA A 836 9.41 4.78 29.97
C ALA A 836 10.64 5.13 29.09
N LYS A 837 11.05 6.41 29.06
CA LYS A 837 12.19 6.92 28.26
C LYS A 837 13.52 6.84 29.00
N CYS A 838 13.62 7.29 30.27
CA CYS A 838 14.86 7.17 31.05
C CYS A 838 14.93 5.94 31.97
N LYS A 839 13.85 5.13 32.04
CA LYS A 839 13.73 3.96 32.92
C LYS A 839 13.96 4.30 34.40
N GLN A 840 13.43 5.45 34.84
CA GLN A 840 13.51 5.87 36.24
C GLN A 840 12.11 6.10 36.79
N ASP A 841 11.94 5.66 38.03
CA ASP A 841 10.74 5.86 38.81
C ASP A 841 10.70 7.32 39.28
N LEU A 842 9.52 7.91 39.21
CA LEU A 842 9.27 9.30 39.58
C LEU A 842 8.60 9.31 40.97
N PRO A 843 9.01 10.19 41.89
CA PRO A 843 8.30 10.36 43.15
C PRO A 843 6.88 10.85 42.86
N SER A 844 5.88 10.41 43.62
CA SER A 844 4.46 10.66 43.36
C SER A 844 4.01 12.13 43.39
N SER A 845 4.91 13.06 43.76
CA SER A 845 4.73 14.50 43.58
C SER A 845 5.05 15.02 42.16
N GLN A 846 5.66 14.21 41.29
CA GLN A 846 6.10 14.60 39.94
C GLN A 846 5.24 13.95 38.85
N ARG A 847 4.30 14.69 38.28
CA ARG A 847 3.44 14.20 37.18
C ARG A 847 4.18 13.98 35.86
N ALA A 848 5.34 14.63 35.67
CA ALA A 848 6.12 14.64 34.44
C ALA A 848 7.60 14.31 34.70
N CYS A 849 8.28 13.65 33.76
CA CYS A 849 9.71 13.35 33.88
C CYS A 849 10.60 14.53 33.46
N PHE A 850 11.06 15.31 34.44
CA PHE A 850 11.97 16.44 34.21
C PHE A 850 13.31 16.04 33.54
N LYS A 851 13.82 14.83 33.77
CA LYS A 851 15.05 14.33 33.12
C LYS A 851 14.87 14.01 31.62
N CYS A 852 13.64 13.96 31.15
CA CYS A 852 13.29 13.64 29.77
C CYS A 852 12.66 14.80 29.00
N ASP A 853 12.49 15.95 29.66
CA ASP A 853 11.69 17.11 29.23
C ASP A 853 10.26 16.70 28.83
N ASP A 854 9.64 15.85 29.65
CA ASP A 854 8.35 15.19 29.35
C ASP A 854 7.13 16.06 29.70
N THR A 855 7.07 17.29 29.18
CA THR A 855 6.01 18.27 29.51
C THR A 855 4.62 17.77 29.13
N ASP A 856 4.51 17.02 28.03
CA ASP A 856 3.25 16.48 27.51
C ASP A 856 2.86 15.12 28.13
N HIS A 857 3.66 14.60 29.07
CA HIS A 857 3.44 13.33 29.76
C HIS A 857 3.40 12.11 28.79
N GLU A 858 4.18 12.15 27.71
CA GLU A 858 4.27 11.08 26.69
C GLU A 858 5.02 9.84 27.23
N TYR A 859 5.96 10.02 28.16
CA TYR A 859 6.81 8.93 28.66
C TYR A 859 6.44 8.46 30.07
N VAL A 860 5.67 9.22 30.85
CA VAL A 860 5.19 8.79 32.17
C VAL A 860 4.14 7.68 32.03
N ARG A 861 4.37 6.57 32.73
CA ARG A 861 3.43 5.46 32.89
C ARG A 861 3.08 5.26 34.36
N TYR A 862 1.85 4.81 34.59
CA TYR A 862 1.38 4.32 35.87
C TYR A 862 1.61 2.81 35.90
N LEU A 863 2.25 2.30 36.95
CA LEU A 863 2.49 0.87 37.16
C LEU A 863 2.04 0.50 38.56
N TYR A 864 1.41 -0.65 38.75
CA TYR A 864 1.12 -1.19 40.08
C TYR A 864 2.41 -1.72 40.72
N GLN A 865 2.61 -1.37 42.00
CA GLN A 865 3.71 -1.88 42.82
C GLN A 865 3.32 -1.86 44.30
N MET A 866 3.19 -3.05 44.87
CA MET A 866 2.97 -3.25 46.30
C MET A 866 3.84 -4.40 46.82
N TYR A 867 3.75 -4.66 48.12
CA TYR A 867 4.40 -5.77 48.81
C TYR A 867 3.40 -6.44 49.73
N LEU A 868 3.38 -7.77 49.73
CA LEU A 868 2.60 -8.59 50.65
C LEU A 868 3.54 -9.26 51.65
N LEU A 869 3.13 -9.32 52.91
CA LEU A 869 3.71 -10.22 53.90
C LEU A 869 2.87 -11.49 53.92
N LEU A 870 3.43 -12.58 53.39
CA LEU A 870 2.79 -13.89 53.37
C LEU A 870 3.19 -14.69 54.61
N GLN A 871 2.26 -15.50 55.15
CA GLN A 871 2.52 -16.47 56.22
C GLN A 871 1.99 -17.85 55.83
N ASP A 872 2.79 -18.91 55.99
CA ASP A 872 2.37 -20.29 55.71
C ASP A 872 1.86 -21.05 56.96
N GLU A 873 1.47 -22.31 56.76
CA GLU A 873 0.96 -23.21 57.83
C GLU A 873 1.96 -23.51 58.96
N ALA A 874 3.26 -23.26 58.78
CA ALA A 874 4.26 -23.37 59.86
C ALA A 874 4.38 -22.07 60.69
N GLY A 875 3.77 -20.98 60.22
CA GLY A 875 3.92 -19.64 60.79
C GLY A 875 5.11 -18.85 60.24
N ASP A 876 5.94 -19.46 59.37
CA ASP A 876 7.03 -18.81 58.64
C ASP A 876 6.48 -17.64 57.81
N GLN A 877 7.26 -16.56 57.65
CA GLN A 877 6.82 -15.32 57.00
C GLN A 877 7.78 -14.84 55.92
N ILE A 878 7.26 -14.28 54.83
CA ILE A 878 8.07 -13.76 53.72
C ILE A 878 7.46 -12.50 53.08
N TYR A 879 8.29 -11.49 52.84
CA TYR A 879 7.92 -10.33 52.02
C TYR A 879 8.09 -10.65 50.54
N VAL A 880 7.03 -10.49 49.77
CA VAL A 880 7.01 -10.64 48.31
C VAL A 880 6.53 -9.36 47.66
N SER A 881 7.14 -8.94 46.55
CA SER A 881 6.58 -7.86 45.72
C SER A 881 5.40 -8.36 44.91
N VAL A 882 4.53 -7.43 44.52
CA VAL A 882 3.52 -7.62 43.46
C VAL A 882 3.63 -6.41 42.56
N ASN A 883 4.12 -6.62 41.33
CA ASN A 883 4.37 -5.57 40.33
C ASN A 883 3.34 -5.66 39.19
N ASP A 884 3.39 -4.71 38.26
CA ASP A 884 2.45 -4.61 37.12
C ASP A 884 2.45 -5.83 36.17
N GLU A 885 3.46 -6.70 36.27
CA GLU A 885 3.58 -7.97 35.53
C GLU A 885 2.86 -9.15 36.22
N SER A 886 2.31 -8.93 37.43
CA SER A 886 1.60 -9.95 38.21
C SER A 886 0.14 -10.07 37.78
N SER A 887 -0.35 -11.31 37.65
CA SER A 887 -1.75 -11.57 37.27
C SER A 887 -2.80 -11.06 38.27
N VAL A 888 -2.35 -10.62 39.46
CA VAL A 888 -3.20 -9.96 40.48
C VAL A 888 -3.82 -8.66 39.93
N PHE A 889 -3.15 -8.00 38.98
CA PHE A 889 -3.60 -6.73 38.38
C PHE A 889 -4.18 -6.88 36.96
N ASP A 890 -4.48 -8.10 36.51
CA ASP A 890 -5.11 -8.32 35.20
C ASP A 890 -6.51 -7.67 35.15
N GLY A 891 -6.81 -6.99 34.04
CA GLY A 891 -8.03 -6.21 33.86
C GLY A 891 -8.13 -4.91 34.67
N LEU A 892 -7.08 -4.48 35.37
CA LEU A 892 -7.06 -3.20 36.10
C LEU A 892 -6.46 -2.06 35.26
N ARG A 893 -7.16 -0.91 35.26
CA ARG A 893 -6.78 0.30 34.52
C ARG A 893 -5.61 1.04 35.19
N ARG A 894 -4.42 0.95 34.60
CA ARG A 894 -3.23 1.75 34.97
C ARG A 894 -3.54 3.25 34.84
N SER A 895 -3.59 3.96 35.97
CA SER A 895 -3.99 5.37 36.07
C SER A 895 -3.62 5.96 37.43
N ASP A 896 -3.68 7.30 37.61
CA ASP A 896 -3.53 7.91 38.93
C ASP A 896 -4.77 7.61 39.80
N ILE A 897 -4.70 6.54 40.57
CA ILE A 897 -5.77 6.09 41.48
C ILE A 897 -5.98 7.01 42.70
N ARG A 898 -5.18 8.07 42.87
CA ARG A 898 -5.46 9.14 43.86
C ARG A 898 -6.53 10.10 43.32
N GLU A 899 -6.57 10.28 41.99
CA GLU A 899 -7.57 11.10 41.30
C GLU A 899 -8.71 10.24 40.72
N ASP A 900 -8.41 9.06 40.17
CA ASP A 900 -9.40 8.10 39.67
C ASP A 900 -9.98 7.24 40.80
N THR A 901 -11.00 7.80 41.45
CA THR A 901 -11.80 7.11 42.49
C THR A 901 -12.45 5.82 42.01
N LYS A 902 -12.67 5.62 40.70
CA LYS A 902 -13.16 4.35 40.14
C LYS A 902 -12.03 3.33 40.03
N GLY A 903 -10.84 3.78 39.59
CA GLY A 903 -9.62 2.98 39.59
C GLY A 903 -9.26 2.48 40.99
N ARG A 904 -9.27 3.37 42.00
CA ARG A 904 -9.09 3.01 43.41
C ARG A 904 -10.09 1.94 43.87
N LYS A 905 -11.38 2.12 43.56
CA LYS A 905 -12.41 1.13 43.94
C LYS A 905 -12.27 -0.20 43.19
N ALA A 906 -11.87 -0.18 41.92
CA ALA A 906 -11.61 -1.40 41.16
C ALA A 906 -10.42 -2.20 41.73
N LEU A 907 -9.34 -1.51 42.11
CA LEU A 907 -8.19 -2.11 42.80
C LEU A 907 -8.60 -2.70 44.15
N ALA A 908 -9.31 -1.93 44.99
CA ALA A 908 -9.79 -2.41 46.29
C ALA A 908 -10.68 -3.66 46.15
N ASN A 909 -11.66 -3.63 45.23
CA ASN A 909 -12.53 -4.77 44.93
C ASN A 909 -11.79 -6.00 44.38
N ARG A 910 -10.68 -5.81 43.64
CA ARG A 910 -9.84 -6.92 43.13
C ARG A 910 -9.01 -7.55 44.26
N LEU A 911 -8.51 -6.72 45.18
CA LEU A 911 -7.66 -7.18 46.27
C LEU A 911 -8.44 -7.70 47.48
N SER A 912 -9.70 -7.29 47.68
CA SER A 912 -10.49 -7.63 48.88
C SER A 912 -10.72 -9.14 49.08
N SER A 913 -10.76 -9.94 48.00
CA SER A 913 -10.84 -11.41 48.12
C SER A 913 -9.56 -12.03 48.67
N MET A 914 -8.41 -11.38 48.46
CA MET A 914 -7.10 -11.84 48.93
C MET A 914 -6.73 -11.25 50.29
N LEU A 915 -7.03 -9.97 50.49
CA LEU A 915 -6.66 -9.19 51.69
C LEU A 915 -7.67 -9.31 52.83
N GLY A 916 -8.88 -9.82 52.59
CA GLY A 916 -9.90 -9.97 53.62
C GLY A 916 -10.14 -8.69 54.42
N ASN A 917 -10.03 -8.75 55.75
CA ASN A 917 -10.23 -7.60 56.63
C ASN A 917 -9.05 -6.60 56.68
N LEU A 918 -7.88 -6.88 56.06
CA LEU A 918 -6.69 -6.02 56.15
C LEU A 918 -6.94 -4.60 55.62
N LEU A 919 -7.79 -4.44 54.62
CA LEU A 919 -8.17 -3.11 54.10
C LEU A 919 -8.83 -2.26 55.19
N GLU A 920 -9.78 -2.84 55.94
CA GLU A 920 -10.48 -2.15 57.03
C GLU A 920 -9.55 -1.89 58.22
N ILE A 921 -8.65 -2.83 58.53
CA ILE A 921 -7.63 -2.68 59.58
C ILE A 921 -6.71 -1.49 59.29
N HIS A 922 -6.23 -1.32 58.06
CA HIS A 922 -5.34 -0.21 57.71
C HIS A 922 -6.08 1.12 57.48
N GLU A 923 -7.34 1.12 57.01
CA GLU A 923 -8.15 2.35 56.94
C GLU A 923 -8.59 2.85 58.33
N ALA A 924 -8.71 1.97 59.34
CA ALA A 924 -9.03 2.32 60.72
C ALA A 924 -7.82 2.74 61.59
N SER A 925 -6.61 2.33 61.22
CA SER A 925 -5.39 2.58 62.01
C SER A 925 -4.81 3.97 61.77
N THR A 926 -4.64 4.80 62.81
CA THR A 926 -3.98 6.10 62.63
C THR A 926 -2.45 5.93 62.60
N PRO A 927 -1.68 6.84 61.95
CA PRO A 927 -0.22 6.76 61.86
C PRO A 927 0.49 6.89 63.23
N GLY A 928 0.57 5.79 63.97
CA GLY A 928 1.13 5.70 65.32
C GLY A 928 0.50 4.58 66.16
N ASP A 929 -0.70 4.13 65.80
CA ASP A 929 -1.37 3.02 66.49
C ASP A 929 -0.64 1.69 66.27
N ARG A 930 -0.65 0.83 67.30
CA ARG A 930 -0.17 -0.55 67.17
C ARG A 930 -1.29 -1.42 66.64
N ILE A 931 -1.11 -1.89 65.40
CA ILE A 931 -2.01 -2.82 64.70
C ILE A 931 -2.00 -4.25 65.33
N SER A 932 -1.36 -4.45 66.49
CA SER A 932 -1.11 -5.75 67.12
C SER A 932 -2.36 -6.47 67.66
N ASP A 933 -3.48 -5.76 67.76
CA ASP A 933 -4.61 -6.18 68.61
C ASP A 933 -5.83 -6.67 67.78
N ILE A 934 -5.74 -6.64 66.44
CA ILE A 934 -6.73 -7.19 65.51
C ILE A 934 -6.04 -8.26 64.65
N GLU A 935 -6.54 -9.50 64.67
CA GLU A 935 -5.96 -10.57 63.86
C GLU A 935 -6.43 -10.47 62.38
N PRO A 936 -5.52 -10.63 61.40
CA PRO A 936 -5.88 -10.74 59.98
C PRO A 936 -6.76 -11.95 59.67
N ASP A 937 -7.99 -11.68 59.24
CA ASP A 937 -8.93 -12.66 58.68
C ASP A 937 -8.80 -12.62 57.15
N THR A 938 -8.02 -13.57 56.63
CA THR A 938 -7.60 -13.65 55.23
C THR A 938 -7.49 -15.12 54.80
N PRO A 939 -7.91 -15.50 53.59
CA PRO A 939 -7.81 -16.88 53.13
C PRO A 939 -6.36 -17.33 52.92
N THR A 940 -6.11 -18.63 53.08
CA THR A 940 -4.92 -19.29 52.54
C THR A 940 -5.09 -19.46 51.03
N LEU A 941 -4.09 -19.07 50.24
CA LEU A 941 -4.14 -19.02 48.78
C LEU A 941 -2.92 -19.74 48.16
N SER A 942 -3.05 -20.12 46.88
CA SER A 942 -1.96 -20.70 46.08
C SER A 942 -1.17 -19.59 45.38
N PHE A 943 0.04 -19.30 45.87
CA PHE A 943 0.92 -18.30 45.27
C PHE A 943 2.00 -18.97 44.41
N ILE A 944 2.15 -18.51 43.17
CA ILE A 944 3.31 -18.80 42.34
C ILE A 944 4.31 -17.65 42.53
N ILE A 945 5.40 -17.95 43.24
CA ILE A 945 6.47 -17.01 43.55
C ILE A 945 7.65 -17.21 42.60
N ASP A 946 8.00 -16.13 41.90
CA ASP A 946 9.27 -15.96 41.20
C ASP A 946 10.32 -15.47 42.18
N SER A 947 11.56 -15.94 42.03
CA SER A 947 12.68 -15.55 42.88
C SER A 947 13.96 -15.34 42.08
N TRP A 948 14.77 -14.37 42.49
CA TRP A 948 16.07 -14.01 41.88
C TRP A 948 17.02 -13.38 42.91
N ASP A 949 18.30 -13.23 42.58
CA ASP A 949 19.27 -12.53 43.44
C ASP A 949 19.35 -11.03 43.13
N VAL A 950 19.41 -10.20 44.17
CA VAL A 950 19.70 -8.78 44.12
C VAL A 950 20.77 -8.47 45.17
N ASN A 951 22.01 -8.24 44.73
CA ASN A 951 23.15 -7.88 45.58
C ASN A 951 23.45 -8.90 46.70
N GLY A 952 23.34 -10.20 46.42
CA GLY A 952 23.57 -11.28 47.39
C GLY A 952 22.43 -11.49 48.38
N LYS A 953 21.25 -10.94 48.10
CA LYS A 953 19.99 -11.22 48.81
C LYS A 953 18.95 -11.72 47.82
N ARG A 954 18.13 -12.70 48.23
CA ARG A 954 17.02 -13.15 47.40
C ARG A 954 15.88 -12.13 47.42
N ALA A 955 15.37 -11.80 46.24
CA ALA A 955 14.11 -11.09 46.03
C ALA A 955 13.04 -12.09 45.57
N TYR A 956 11.79 -11.75 45.83
CA TYR A 956 10.62 -12.60 45.60
C TYR A 956 9.46 -11.78 45.06
N CYS A 957 8.75 -12.28 44.04
CA CYS A 957 7.57 -11.62 43.49
C CYS A 957 6.45 -12.61 43.22
N VAL A 958 5.20 -12.22 43.47
CA VAL A 958 4.02 -12.98 43.06
C VAL A 958 3.88 -12.86 41.55
N ALA A 959 4.11 -13.95 40.82
CA ALA A 959 3.78 -14.03 39.40
C ALA A 959 2.30 -14.36 39.18
N ARG A 960 1.71 -15.17 40.09
CA ARG A 960 0.30 -15.55 40.06
C ARG A 960 -0.24 -15.77 41.47
N CYS A 961 -1.49 -15.38 41.68
CA CYS A 961 -2.32 -15.91 42.77
C CYS A 961 -3.42 -16.78 42.16
N GLU A 962 -3.71 -17.90 42.81
CA GLU A 962 -4.76 -18.84 42.43
C GLU A 962 -5.61 -19.12 43.68
N ASP A 963 -6.92 -18.91 43.57
CA ASP A 963 -7.87 -19.27 44.62
C ASP A 963 -7.83 -20.79 44.85
N LEU A 964 -8.03 -21.22 46.08
CA LEU A 964 -8.20 -22.64 46.37
C LEU A 964 -9.60 -23.08 45.93
N GLU A 965 -9.68 -23.82 44.82
CA GLU A 965 -10.80 -24.74 44.57
C GLU A 965 -10.74 -25.85 45.64
N ILE A 966 -11.59 -25.72 46.67
CA ILE A 966 -11.72 -26.66 47.82
C ILE A 966 -12.73 -27.78 47.48
#